data_AF-A0A2H0M4D5-F1
#
_entry.id   AF-A0A2H0M4D5-F1
#
_cell.length_a   1.000
_cell.length_b   1.000
_cell.length_c   1.000
_cell.angle_alpha   90.00
_cell.angle_beta   90.00
_cell.angle_gamma   90.00
#
_symmetry.space_group_name_H-M   'P 1'
#
loop_
_entity.id
_entity.type
_entity.pdbx_description
1 polymer ?
#
loop_
_entity_poly.entity_id
_entity_poly.type
_entity_poly.pdbx_seq_one_letter_code
_entity_poly.pdbx_strand_id
1 'polypeptide(L)'
;MDNRGGKFAIGLKPLLLLTVFFVILLANTGSAQARTNIYAPSVDINTPTTWTMAGSPYVISGWAWLDVTATLTIDAGAVVKFIPDRWNHRYNGLNVSGGGKIIANGTSDAPVIFTSYYDDTASGDTNGDATSPTAGDWRGIILDADASELSHVEVRYGANIYQSYGGIEIKNNSTASLGDVSIKYSAGSALRLNQPSSPTITNLTIDTSNDYGIYSTIAGSSVTIINATISNSADGVAVLSVGNTLAFTNTVVSNAKPVINLTGATVNVNATWPKIGSAAYVLDNDISVPTGITLTIAPGVVVKGEYSLYPDSRLEIFGRLLAQGTLEAPIVFTSLRDDTFGGDSNNDASASSPAAGDWGGLYFENSSDSILEYATIRYGGNYADDFNGVFYATTDNMMLHLKNSSLAVATSTIGLANTAVYMEGTSALTMSGSTVATTTTAILSSSSLGSTISNTSFINNTHFAISNTGTQIDARHNWWGDNTGPHHATNNPDGAGQTITGNILFDPWTKYLDPVIIVPGILGSWNVLGQWELDPILNTYDNLWVAMQDAGYVVDQTLFAFPYNWRLSNTYTAGLLKDKIDEVKGICGCHKVDIVAHSMGGLVARAYVELLDYENDIDQLIFLGVPHKGATSSYCFLVNSL
;
A
#
# COMPACT_ATOMS: atom_id res chain seq x y z
N MET A 1 120.67 14.61 -23.38
CA MET A 1 119.99 13.53 -22.64
C MET A 1 119.77 14.01 -21.22
N ASP A 2 118.61 14.07 -20.62
CA ASP A 2 117.22 13.96 -21.08
C ASP A 2 116.35 14.37 -19.86
N ASN A 3 115.43 15.33 -20.07
CA ASN A 3 114.05 15.44 -19.55
C ASN A 3 113.71 14.92 -18.13
N ARG A 4 113.63 15.73 -17.05
CA ARG A 4 112.64 16.78 -16.60
C ARG A 4 111.16 16.33 -16.61
N GLY A 5 110.33 16.47 -15.55
CA GLY A 5 110.52 16.93 -14.17
C GLY A 5 109.27 17.63 -13.57
N GLY A 6 108.89 17.24 -12.33
CA GLY A 6 108.32 18.09 -11.25
C GLY A 6 106.82 18.47 -11.24
N LYS A 7 106.14 18.82 -10.13
CA LYS A 7 106.43 18.94 -8.68
C LYS A 7 105.15 19.41 -7.90
N PHE A 8 104.97 18.96 -6.63
CA PHE A 8 104.36 19.61 -5.41
C PHE A 8 102.89 20.17 -5.43
N ALA A 9 102.14 20.43 -4.35
CA ALA A 9 101.94 19.97 -2.95
C ALA A 9 100.83 20.87 -2.28
N ILE A 10 99.94 20.27 -1.48
CA ILE A 10 99.27 20.74 -0.22
C ILE A 10 98.53 22.11 -0.14
N GLY A 11 97.25 22.10 0.34
CA GLY A 11 96.83 22.96 1.48
C GLY A 11 95.57 23.87 1.39
N LEU A 12 94.68 23.70 2.40
CA LEU A 12 93.77 24.67 3.08
C LEU A 12 92.40 25.14 2.49
N LYS A 13 91.32 24.93 3.31
CA LYS A 13 90.03 25.68 3.41
C LYS A 13 90.25 27.09 4.06
N PRO A 14 89.30 28.07 4.28
CA PRO A 14 87.81 28.04 4.26
C PRO A 14 87.03 29.34 3.81
N LEU A 15 85.68 29.30 3.96
CA LEU A 15 84.75 30.37 4.44
C LEU A 15 84.01 31.36 3.47
N LEU A 16 82.65 31.29 3.53
CA LEU A 16 81.56 32.33 3.50
C LEU A 16 81.69 33.57 2.56
N LEU A 17 80.67 34.12 1.86
CA LEU A 17 79.26 34.37 2.22
C LEU A 17 78.45 34.85 0.96
N LEU A 18 77.15 34.49 0.93
CA LEU A 18 75.97 35.22 0.40
C LEU A 18 75.89 35.70 -1.07
N THR A 19 74.94 35.15 -1.83
CA THR A 19 73.72 35.89 -2.22
C THR A 19 72.61 34.94 -2.70
N VAL A 20 71.38 35.30 -2.35
CA VAL A 20 70.11 34.57 -2.45
C VAL A 20 69.63 34.43 -3.89
N PHE A 21 69.22 33.23 -4.30
CA PHE A 21 68.18 33.03 -5.31
C PHE A 21 67.38 31.76 -4.99
N PHE A 22 66.09 31.94 -4.74
CA PHE A 22 65.09 30.92 -4.43
C PHE A 22 64.23 30.76 -5.68
N VAL A 23 64.07 29.56 -6.26
CA VAL A 23 62.86 29.09 -6.97
C VAL A 23 62.92 27.55 -7.11
N ILE A 24 62.05 26.92 -6.32
CA ILE A 24 61.28 25.67 -6.53
C ILE A 24 62.06 24.34 -6.61
N LEU A 25 62.09 23.67 -5.45
CA LEU A 25 62.13 22.21 -5.33
C LEU A 25 60.91 21.79 -4.49
N LEU A 26 59.80 21.43 -5.14
CA LEU A 26 58.58 20.80 -4.61
C LEU A 26 57.91 20.20 -5.87
N ALA A 27 57.49 18.94 -5.96
CA ALA A 27 56.92 18.08 -4.95
C ALA A 27 57.17 16.60 -5.30
N ASN A 28 57.57 15.81 -4.31
CA ASN A 28 57.12 14.41 -4.23
C ASN A 28 57.14 14.00 -2.76
N THR A 29 56.23 14.59 -1.99
CA THR A 29 55.82 14.07 -0.68
C THR A 29 54.33 13.80 -0.81
N GLY A 30 53.98 12.63 -1.34
CA GLY A 30 52.66 12.08 -1.04
C GLY A 30 52.54 12.06 0.48
N SER A 31 51.58 12.78 1.05
CA SER A 31 51.35 12.78 2.48
C SER A 31 51.02 11.34 2.88
N ALA A 32 51.91 10.66 3.60
CA ALA A 32 51.56 9.42 4.25
C ALA A 32 50.46 9.72 5.27
N GLN A 33 49.20 9.42 4.94
CA GLN A 33 48.15 9.39 5.96
C GLN A 33 48.52 8.30 6.98
N ALA A 34 48.37 8.60 8.26
CA ALA A 34 48.63 7.65 9.33
C ALA A 34 47.55 6.55 9.28
N ARG A 35 47.89 5.35 8.78
CA ARG A 35 47.00 4.18 8.82
C ARG A 35 47.30 3.30 10.02
N THR A 36 46.27 2.77 10.66
CA THR A 36 46.38 1.82 11.76
C THR A 36 46.04 0.41 11.28
N ASN A 37 47.01 -0.50 11.24
CA ASN A 37 46.78 -1.88 10.78
C ASN A 37 46.42 -2.80 11.95
N ILE A 38 45.39 -3.61 11.78
CA ILE A 38 44.90 -4.60 12.76
C ILE A 38 44.87 -5.97 12.08
N TYR A 39 45.50 -6.97 12.70
CA TYR A 39 45.45 -8.36 12.24
C TYR A 39 44.48 -9.15 13.12
N ALA A 40 43.24 -9.30 12.64
CA ALA A 40 42.12 -9.88 13.39
C ALA A 40 42.41 -11.25 14.02
N PRO A 41 43.16 -12.18 13.38
CA PRO A 41 43.47 -13.48 14.00
C PRO A 41 44.36 -13.44 15.26
N SER A 42 44.88 -12.27 15.64
CA SER A 42 45.82 -12.12 16.77
C SER A 42 45.46 -11.00 17.75
N VAL A 43 44.38 -10.26 17.49
CA VAL A 43 43.99 -9.08 18.25
C VAL A 43 42.49 -9.09 18.45
N ASP A 44 42.07 -8.94 19.70
CA ASP A 44 40.68 -8.68 20.09
C ASP A 44 40.59 -7.33 20.81
N ILE A 45 39.42 -6.70 20.77
CA ILE A 45 39.11 -5.52 21.60
C ILE A 45 38.50 -6.01 22.91
N ASN A 46 39.39 -6.41 23.83
CA ASN A 46 39.04 -6.97 25.15
C ASN A 46 39.25 -5.98 26.31
N THR A 47 39.67 -4.75 26.01
CA THR A 47 39.69 -3.63 26.93
C THR A 47 39.10 -2.39 26.25
N PRO A 48 38.54 -1.42 27.01
CA PRO A 48 37.99 -0.20 26.44
C PRO A 48 38.99 0.48 25.50
N THR A 49 38.59 0.66 24.24
CA THR A 49 39.46 1.16 23.17
C THR A 49 38.75 2.27 22.41
N THR A 50 39.50 3.30 22.01
CA THR A 50 38.98 4.39 21.19
C THR A 50 39.68 4.44 19.84
N TRP A 51 38.90 4.45 18.76
CA TRP A 51 39.37 4.70 17.40
C TRP A 51 39.06 6.14 17.03
N THR A 52 40.11 6.91 16.71
CA THR A 52 40.04 8.35 16.48
C THR A 52 40.25 8.66 15.00
N MET A 53 39.77 9.82 14.54
CA MET A 53 40.04 10.29 13.17
C MET A 53 41.55 10.38 12.85
N ALA A 54 42.38 10.72 13.84
CA ALA A 54 43.84 10.81 13.65
C ALA A 54 44.52 9.46 13.40
N GLY A 55 43.90 8.35 13.83
CA GLY A 55 44.36 6.99 13.57
C GLY A 55 43.74 6.34 12.33
N SER A 56 42.83 7.06 11.64
CA SER A 56 42.11 6.58 10.46
C SER A 56 43.00 6.65 9.20
N PRO A 57 42.94 5.65 8.28
CA PRO A 57 42.03 4.51 8.33
C PRO A 57 42.53 3.38 9.24
N TYR A 58 41.58 2.71 9.90
CA TYR A 58 41.80 1.45 10.61
C TYR A 58 41.63 0.29 9.63
N VAL A 59 42.73 -0.36 9.26
CA VAL A 59 42.75 -1.42 8.24
C VAL A 59 42.79 -2.78 8.91
N ILE A 60 41.70 -3.53 8.80
CA ILE A 60 41.53 -4.86 9.36
C ILE A 60 41.89 -5.91 8.31
N SER A 61 42.74 -6.85 8.72
CA SER A 61 43.30 -7.90 7.86
C SER A 61 43.18 -9.28 8.50
N GLY A 62 43.36 -10.32 7.69
CA GLY A 62 43.24 -11.71 8.11
C GLY A 62 41.85 -12.29 7.84
N TRP A 63 41.62 -13.51 8.29
CA TRP A 63 40.45 -14.32 7.94
C TRP A 63 39.44 -14.49 9.08
N ALA A 64 39.79 -14.01 10.28
CA ALA A 64 38.98 -14.10 11.48
C ALA A 64 38.07 -12.88 11.64
N TRP A 65 37.05 -13.03 12.49
CA TRP A 65 36.36 -11.89 13.06
C TRP A 65 37.34 -11.09 13.93
N LEU A 66 37.19 -9.77 13.96
CA LEU A 66 37.75 -8.96 15.03
C LEU A 66 36.71 -8.93 16.15
N ASP A 67 37.00 -9.66 17.23
CA ASP A 67 36.06 -9.78 18.35
C ASP A 67 36.13 -8.55 19.26
N VAL A 68 34.96 -7.99 19.56
CA VAL A 68 34.77 -6.85 20.45
C VAL A 68 34.03 -7.34 21.69
N THR A 69 34.79 -7.57 22.76
CA THR A 69 34.29 -8.08 24.05
C THR A 69 34.32 -7.01 25.15
N ALA A 70 34.93 -5.86 24.89
CA ALA A 70 34.84 -4.64 25.70
C ALA A 70 34.21 -3.49 24.88
N THR A 71 34.16 -2.28 25.45
CA THR A 71 33.65 -1.11 24.73
C THR A 71 34.64 -0.63 23.67
N LEU A 72 34.18 -0.55 22.42
CA LEU A 72 34.89 0.12 21.33
C LEU A 72 34.19 1.44 21.02
N THR A 73 34.84 2.56 21.32
CA THR A 73 34.36 3.89 20.93
C THR A 73 35.01 4.30 19.61
N ILE A 74 34.23 4.81 18.66
CA ILE A 74 34.72 5.27 17.36
C ILE A 74 34.28 6.72 17.17
N ASP A 75 35.25 7.62 17.06
CA ASP A 75 35.01 9.05 16.93
C ASP A 75 34.56 9.42 15.50
N ALA A 76 33.87 10.56 15.39
CA ALA A 76 33.41 11.12 14.12
C ALA A 76 34.52 11.18 13.06
N GLY A 77 34.17 10.83 11.81
CA GLY A 77 35.07 10.85 10.66
C GLY A 77 36.09 9.70 10.59
N ALA A 78 36.11 8.78 11.56
CA ALA A 78 36.97 7.60 11.48
C ALA A 78 36.46 6.63 10.39
N VAL A 79 37.40 6.07 9.62
CA VAL A 79 37.15 5.09 8.56
C VAL A 79 37.78 3.76 8.94
N VAL A 80 36.99 2.70 8.84
CA VAL A 80 37.38 1.31 9.09
C VAL A 80 37.30 0.55 7.77
N LYS A 81 38.43 -0.02 7.35
CA LYS A 81 38.57 -0.73 6.08
C LYS A 81 38.89 -2.20 6.30
N PHE A 82 38.22 -3.07 5.55
CA PHE A 82 38.38 -4.53 5.66
C PHE A 82 39.05 -5.10 4.40
N ILE A 83 40.17 -5.81 4.57
CA ILE A 83 40.87 -6.46 3.46
C ILE A 83 40.19 -7.80 3.15
N PRO A 84 39.59 -8.00 1.96
CA PRO A 84 39.10 -9.30 1.53
C PRO A 84 40.25 -10.24 1.14
N ASP A 85 40.10 -11.54 1.41
CA ASP A 85 40.82 -12.61 0.68
C ASP A 85 39.84 -13.26 -0.30
N ARG A 86 39.68 -12.61 -1.46
CA ARG A 86 38.77 -13.03 -2.54
C ARG A 86 39.14 -14.39 -3.12
N TRP A 87 40.44 -14.74 -3.15
CA TRP A 87 40.91 -15.97 -3.79
C TRP A 87 40.57 -17.22 -2.98
N ASN A 88 40.68 -17.14 -1.65
CA ASN A 88 40.40 -18.28 -0.77
C ASN A 88 39.00 -18.21 -0.11
N HIS A 89 38.18 -17.24 -0.48
CA HIS A 89 36.88 -16.96 0.14
C HIS A 89 36.96 -16.80 1.67
N ARG A 90 37.99 -16.08 2.15
CA ARG A 90 38.22 -15.82 3.56
C ARG A 90 37.98 -14.33 3.82
N TYR A 91 36.99 -14.03 4.65
CA TYR A 91 36.56 -12.66 4.90
C TYR A 91 36.57 -12.39 6.40
N ASN A 92 36.98 -11.19 6.77
CA ASN A 92 36.92 -10.68 8.14
C ASN A 92 35.66 -9.80 8.32
N GLY A 93 35.45 -9.34 9.55
CA GLY A 93 34.33 -8.46 9.93
C GLY A 93 34.45 -8.10 11.40
N LEU A 94 33.42 -7.45 11.94
CA LEU A 94 33.33 -7.12 13.37
C LEU A 94 32.30 -8.00 14.07
N ASN A 95 32.68 -8.59 15.20
CA ASN A 95 31.78 -9.39 16.02
C ASN A 95 31.73 -8.84 17.45
N VAL A 96 30.64 -8.17 17.79
CA VAL A 96 30.39 -7.65 19.13
C VAL A 96 29.71 -8.74 19.94
N SER A 97 30.34 -9.22 21.01
CA SER A 97 29.82 -10.32 21.82
C SER A 97 30.35 -10.26 23.25
N GLY A 98 29.94 -11.19 24.11
CA GLY A 98 30.51 -11.34 25.46
C GLY A 98 30.29 -10.15 26.40
N GLY A 99 29.27 -9.32 26.13
CA GLY A 99 29.00 -8.08 26.87
C GLY A 99 29.77 -6.85 26.36
N GLY A 100 30.52 -6.98 25.26
CA GLY A 100 31.11 -5.85 24.54
C GLY A 100 30.04 -4.97 23.88
N LYS A 101 30.44 -3.75 23.47
CA LYS A 101 29.58 -2.86 22.68
C LYS A 101 30.38 -1.89 21.82
N ILE A 102 29.81 -1.47 20.69
CA ILE A 102 30.33 -0.37 19.87
C ILE A 102 29.57 0.91 20.22
N ILE A 103 30.31 2.02 20.38
CA ILE A 103 29.76 3.38 20.42
C ILE A 103 30.37 4.14 19.24
N ALA A 104 29.65 4.25 18.12
CA ALA A 104 30.09 5.00 16.95
C ALA A 104 29.44 6.38 16.93
N ASN A 105 30.25 7.41 17.15
CA ASN A 105 29.82 8.80 17.32
C ASN A 105 30.04 9.62 16.05
N GLY A 106 29.46 9.21 14.92
CA GLY A 106 29.50 9.97 13.69
C GLY A 106 28.70 11.29 13.79
N THR A 107 28.87 12.13 12.79
CA THR A 107 28.04 13.33 12.55
C THR A 107 27.65 13.42 11.08
N SER A 108 26.69 14.28 10.72
CA SER A 108 26.29 14.51 9.32
C SER A 108 27.47 14.92 8.42
N ASP A 109 28.40 15.69 8.96
CA ASP A 109 29.54 16.24 8.21
C ASP A 109 30.75 15.30 8.24
N ALA A 110 30.81 14.40 9.23
CA ALA A 110 31.89 13.46 9.45
C ALA A 110 31.33 12.12 9.95
N PRO A 111 30.72 11.31 9.07
CA PRO A 111 30.18 10.01 9.45
C PRO A 111 31.31 9.03 9.80
N VAL A 112 30.98 8.00 10.58
CA VAL A 112 31.86 6.83 10.75
C VAL A 112 31.60 5.87 9.59
N ILE A 113 32.64 5.45 8.88
CA ILE A 113 32.49 4.62 7.67
C ILE A 113 33.15 3.26 7.87
N PHE A 114 32.38 2.18 7.70
CA PHE A 114 32.86 0.80 7.59
C PHE A 114 32.77 0.36 6.13
N THR A 115 33.90 0.00 5.51
CA THR A 115 33.94 -0.25 4.06
C THR A 115 35.04 -1.23 3.63
N SER A 116 35.02 -1.59 2.35
CA SER A 116 36.08 -2.39 1.72
C SER A 116 37.43 -1.67 1.74
N TYR A 117 38.51 -2.43 1.82
CA TYR A 117 39.87 -1.91 1.62
C TYR A 117 40.06 -1.19 0.28
N TYR A 118 39.30 -1.62 -0.73
CA TYR A 118 39.35 -1.08 -2.10
C TYR A 118 38.39 0.10 -2.32
N ASP A 119 37.68 0.58 -1.29
CA ASP A 119 36.82 1.76 -1.42
C ASP A 119 37.64 3.05 -1.33
N ASP A 120 38.01 3.59 -2.49
CA ASP A 120 38.80 4.82 -2.60
C ASP A 120 38.00 6.08 -2.21
N THR A 121 36.67 6.00 -2.15
CA THR A 121 35.83 7.15 -1.83
C THR A 121 35.87 7.51 -0.34
N ALA A 122 36.32 6.59 0.51
CA ALA A 122 36.48 6.78 1.94
C ALA A 122 37.97 6.76 2.32
N SER A 123 38.52 7.88 2.77
CA SER A 123 39.94 8.01 3.15
C SER A 123 40.95 7.71 2.02
N GLY A 124 40.56 7.89 0.75
CA GLY A 124 41.44 7.76 -0.41
C GLY A 124 41.88 6.32 -0.75
N ASP A 125 42.68 6.21 -1.81
CA ASP A 125 43.25 4.96 -2.31
C ASP A 125 44.27 4.38 -1.31
N THR A 126 43.82 3.38 -0.54
CA THR A 126 44.59 2.81 0.58
C THR A 126 45.52 1.68 0.11
N ASN A 127 45.19 1.04 -1.00
CA ASN A 127 45.93 -0.01 -1.69
C ASN A 127 46.97 0.53 -2.67
N GLY A 128 46.84 1.76 -3.16
CA GLY A 128 47.71 2.37 -4.16
C GLY A 128 47.53 1.79 -5.56
N ASP A 129 46.35 1.25 -5.87
CA ASP A 129 46.06 0.60 -7.16
C ASP A 129 44.63 0.87 -7.65
N ALA A 130 44.31 0.46 -8.88
CA ALA A 130 43.02 0.75 -9.52
C ALA A 130 41.89 -0.24 -9.18
N THR A 131 42.08 -1.11 -8.18
CA THR A 131 41.08 -2.11 -7.78
C THR A 131 39.89 -1.43 -7.13
N SER A 132 38.68 -1.76 -7.58
CA SER A 132 37.43 -1.23 -7.03
C SER A 132 36.78 -2.17 -6.00
N PRO A 133 35.97 -1.64 -5.08
CA PRO A 133 35.30 -2.45 -4.08
C PRO A 133 34.19 -3.29 -4.73
N THR A 134 33.94 -4.46 -4.18
CA THR A 134 32.84 -5.34 -4.58
C THR A 134 31.97 -5.64 -3.37
N ALA A 135 30.66 -5.74 -3.60
CA ALA A 135 29.73 -6.18 -2.57
C ALA A 135 30.20 -7.52 -1.96
N GLY A 136 30.18 -7.63 -0.64
CA GLY A 136 30.67 -8.82 0.07
C GLY A 136 32.18 -8.90 0.25
N ASP A 137 32.93 -7.81 0.09
CA ASP A 137 34.37 -7.76 0.39
C ASP A 137 34.67 -8.03 1.88
N TRP A 138 33.68 -7.96 2.75
CA TRP A 138 33.81 -8.32 4.15
C TRP A 138 32.47 -8.82 4.71
N ARG A 139 32.51 -9.48 5.86
CA ARG A 139 31.35 -10.19 6.40
C ARG A 139 30.21 -9.27 6.79
N GLY A 140 30.52 -8.11 7.39
CA GLY A 140 29.54 -7.23 8.01
C GLY A 140 29.87 -7.00 9.50
N ILE A 141 28.90 -6.41 10.21
CA ILE A 141 28.97 -6.15 11.65
C ILE A 141 27.93 -7.03 12.34
N ILE A 142 28.36 -7.85 13.29
CA ILE A 142 27.46 -8.63 14.16
C ILE A 142 27.32 -7.92 15.50
N LEU A 143 26.08 -7.70 15.90
CA LEU A 143 25.63 -7.19 17.19
C LEU A 143 24.94 -8.35 17.94
N ASP A 144 25.69 -9.02 18.83
CA ASP A 144 25.27 -10.23 19.54
C ASP A 144 25.10 -9.96 21.05
N ALA A 145 23.85 -10.05 21.54
CA ALA A 145 23.51 -9.88 22.96
C ALA A 145 24.10 -8.60 23.59
N ASP A 146 24.13 -7.52 22.81
CA ASP A 146 24.76 -6.25 23.14
C ASP A 146 23.76 -5.09 23.19
N ALA A 147 24.30 -3.90 23.49
CA ALA A 147 23.57 -2.63 23.47
C ALA A 147 24.40 -1.55 22.77
N SER A 148 24.91 -1.86 21.56
CA SER A 148 25.68 -0.92 20.75
C SER A 148 24.86 0.27 20.31
N GLU A 149 25.56 1.39 20.15
CA GLU A 149 25.01 2.70 19.80
C GLU A 149 25.72 3.19 18.55
N LEU A 150 25.01 3.24 17.42
CA LEU A 150 25.55 3.70 16.14
C LEU A 150 24.83 4.98 15.73
N SER A 151 25.56 6.09 15.63
CA SER A 151 25.04 7.38 15.15
C SER A 151 25.81 7.85 13.92
N HIS A 152 25.10 8.21 12.84
CA HIS A 152 25.71 8.70 11.58
C HIS A 152 26.79 7.75 11.05
N VAL A 153 26.37 6.50 10.82
CA VAL A 153 27.25 5.42 10.38
C VAL A 153 26.93 5.01 8.95
N GLU A 154 27.96 4.83 8.13
CA GLU A 154 27.83 4.19 6.82
C GLU A 154 28.50 2.82 6.80
N VAL A 155 27.76 1.81 6.36
CA VAL A 155 28.24 0.44 6.14
C VAL A 155 28.17 0.13 4.66
N ARG A 156 29.31 -0.14 4.02
CA ARG A 156 29.42 -0.30 2.56
C ARG A 156 30.10 -1.61 2.17
N TYR A 157 29.66 -2.21 1.07
CA TYR A 157 30.33 -3.35 0.43
C TYR A 157 30.49 -4.60 1.34
N GLY A 158 29.68 -4.71 2.40
CA GLY A 158 29.67 -5.82 3.34
C GLY A 158 28.67 -6.92 2.95
N ALA A 159 28.16 -7.63 3.96
CA ALA A 159 27.15 -8.68 3.81
C ALA A 159 27.62 -9.87 2.94
N ASN A 160 28.78 -10.44 3.26
CA ASN A 160 29.33 -11.54 2.46
C ASN A 160 28.40 -12.78 2.43
N ILE A 161 28.20 -13.34 1.24
CA ILE A 161 27.17 -14.36 0.95
C ILE A 161 27.56 -15.81 1.28
N TYR A 162 28.84 -16.13 1.49
CA TYR A 162 29.25 -17.53 1.73
C TYR A 162 28.65 -18.11 3.03
N GLN A 163 28.21 -17.24 3.94
CA GLN A 163 27.58 -17.62 5.21
C GLN A 163 26.28 -16.83 5.47
N SER A 164 25.73 -16.17 4.44
CA SER A 164 24.47 -15.40 4.49
C SER A 164 24.43 -14.31 5.57
N TYR A 165 25.47 -13.47 5.65
CA TYR A 165 25.50 -12.37 6.63
C TYR A 165 24.70 -11.14 6.19
N GLY A 166 24.27 -10.35 7.19
CA GLY A 166 23.79 -8.99 6.95
C GLY A 166 24.93 -7.97 6.83
N GLY A 167 24.67 -6.81 6.23
CA GLY A 167 25.59 -5.66 6.33
C GLY A 167 25.75 -5.25 7.79
N ILE A 168 24.61 -5.16 8.48
CA ILE A 168 24.51 -5.22 9.94
C ILE A 168 23.61 -6.41 10.30
N GLU A 169 24.11 -7.28 11.18
CA GLU A 169 23.36 -8.41 11.72
C GLU A 169 23.15 -8.22 13.22
N ILE A 170 21.91 -8.32 13.67
CA ILE A 170 21.50 -8.16 15.07
C ILE A 170 20.88 -9.47 15.55
N LYS A 171 21.30 -9.97 16.71
CA LYS A 171 20.86 -11.29 17.21
C LYS A 171 20.93 -11.42 18.74
N ASN A 172 20.39 -12.52 19.25
CA ASN A 172 20.46 -12.97 20.64
C ASN A 172 20.02 -11.91 21.67
N ASN A 173 18.84 -11.33 21.46
CA ASN A 173 18.25 -10.29 22.30
C ASN A 173 19.05 -8.98 22.36
N SER A 174 19.91 -8.71 21.37
CA SER A 174 20.55 -7.40 21.24
C SER A 174 19.49 -6.29 21.18
N THR A 175 19.77 -5.20 21.89
CA THR A 175 18.92 -4.00 21.98
C THR A 175 19.60 -2.79 21.34
N ALA A 176 20.41 -3.02 20.30
CA ALA A 176 21.19 -1.99 19.65
C ALA A 176 20.33 -0.80 19.20
N SER A 177 20.90 0.41 19.31
CA SER A 177 20.29 1.66 18.88
C SER A 177 21.02 2.20 17.65
N LEU A 178 20.30 2.35 16.54
CA LEU A 178 20.84 2.80 15.26
C LEU A 178 20.17 4.12 14.86
N GLY A 179 20.91 5.22 14.88
CA GLY A 179 20.47 6.54 14.44
C GLY A 179 21.25 7.01 13.21
N ASP A 180 20.56 7.44 12.16
CA ASP A 180 21.20 7.99 10.95
C ASP A 180 22.19 6.98 10.32
N VAL A 181 21.74 5.74 10.17
CA VAL A 181 22.57 4.64 9.63
C VAL A 181 22.24 4.42 8.16
N SER A 182 23.28 4.33 7.33
CA SER A 182 23.16 3.95 5.93
C SER A 182 23.89 2.64 5.65
N ILE A 183 23.21 1.70 4.99
CA ILE A 183 23.77 0.40 4.58
C ILE A 183 23.68 0.31 3.06
N LYS A 184 24.82 0.16 2.39
CA LYS A 184 24.94 0.28 0.94
C LYS A 184 25.74 -0.84 0.28
N TYR A 185 25.36 -1.19 -0.95
CA TYR A 185 26.08 -2.14 -1.80
C TYR A 185 26.31 -3.51 -1.12
N SER A 186 25.26 -4.03 -0.48
CA SER A 186 25.33 -5.29 0.28
C SER A 186 25.23 -6.50 -0.66
N ALA A 187 26.08 -7.51 -0.47
CA ALA A 187 25.99 -8.75 -1.26
C ALA A 187 24.89 -9.71 -0.77
N GLY A 188 24.58 -9.71 0.52
CA GLY A 188 23.37 -10.28 1.10
C GLY A 188 22.46 -9.18 1.62
N SER A 189 21.55 -9.54 2.53
CA SER A 189 20.61 -8.59 3.12
C SER A 189 21.32 -7.40 3.80
N ALA A 190 20.76 -6.20 3.70
CA ALA A 190 21.40 -5.02 4.30
C ALA A 190 21.31 -5.06 5.83
N LEU A 191 20.10 -5.22 6.37
CA LEU A 191 19.85 -5.41 7.79
C LEU A 191 19.31 -6.82 8.05
N ARG A 192 19.99 -7.61 8.88
CA ARG A 192 19.59 -8.98 9.20
C ARG A 192 19.31 -9.15 10.69
N LEU A 193 18.17 -9.75 11.04
CA LEU A 193 17.80 -10.17 12.38
C LEU A 193 17.83 -11.70 12.43
N ASN A 194 18.96 -12.26 12.85
CA ASN A 194 19.24 -13.70 12.71
C ASN A 194 18.83 -14.53 13.93
N GLN A 195 18.32 -13.89 14.98
CA GLN A 195 17.69 -14.45 16.19
C GLN A 195 16.79 -13.35 16.79
N PRO A 196 15.88 -13.68 17.74
CA PRO A 196 15.06 -12.68 18.42
C PRO A 196 15.91 -11.53 18.94
N SER A 197 15.52 -10.30 18.62
CA SER A 197 16.22 -9.07 19.02
C SER A 197 15.24 -7.91 19.15
N SER A 198 15.65 -6.83 19.80
CA SER A 198 14.79 -5.66 20.02
C SER A 198 15.48 -4.32 19.71
N PRO A 199 15.97 -4.12 18.47
CA PRO A 199 16.64 -2.88 18.11
C PRO A 199 15.66 -1.72 17.95
N THR A 200 16.14 -0.51 18.26
CA THR A 200 15.48 0.75 17.91
C THR A 200 16.26 1.44 16.83
N ILE A 201 15.60 1.74 15.71
CA ILE A 201 16.23 2.26 14.51
C ILE A 201 15.54 3.54 14.08
N THR A 202 16.30 4.62 13.92
CA THR A 202 15.83 5.92 13.46
C THR A 202 16.64 6.39 12.25
N ASN A 203 15.99 6.90 11.21
CA ASN A 203 16.63 7.42 10.00
C ASN A 203 17.52 6.38 9.30
N LEU A 204 16.94 5.23 8.95
CA LEU A 204 17.63 4.16 8.23
C LEU A 204 17.61 4.41 6.72
N THR A 205 18.77 4.32 6.07
CA THR A 205 18.87 4.30 4.60
C THR A 205 19.47 3.00 4.12
N ILE A 206 18.69 2.16 3.43
CA ILE A 206 19.19 0.99 2.71
C ILE A 206 19.19 1.34 1.23
N ASP A 207 20.36 1.27 0.60
CA ASP A 207 20.49 1.48 -0.83
C ASP A 207 21.38 0.42 -1.48
N THR A 208 20.78 -0.40 -2.34
CA THR A 208 21.43 -1.52 -3.03
C THR A 208 21.74 -2.70 -2.11
N SER A 209 20.88 -3.72 -2.19
CA SER A 209 21.06 -5.04 -1.59
C SER A 209 20.85 -6.08 -2.69
N ASN A 210 21.77 -7.04 -2.83
CA ASN A 210 21.61 -8.15 -3.78
C ASN A 210 20.64 -9.25 -3.28
N ASP A 211 19.98 -9.00 -2.15
CA ASP A 211 19.00 -9.84 -1.46
C ASP A 211 17.84 -8.91 -1.03
N TYR A 212 17.16 -9.19 0.08
CA TYR A 212 16.20 -8.26 0.69
C TYR A 212 16.87 -7.06 1.38
N GLY A 213 16.15 -5.96 1.55
CA GLY A 213 16.61 -4.84 2.38
C GLY A 213 16.71 -5.25 3.85
N ILE A 214 15.63 -5.82 4.39
CA ILE A 214 15.53 -6.28 5.78
C ILE A 214 15.21 -7.77 5.80
N TYR A 215 15.91 -8.56 6.63
CA TYR A 215 15.73 -10.00 6.70
C TYR A 215 15.57 -10.48 8.14
N SER A 216 14.42 -11.04 8.49
CA SER A 216 14.07 -11.49 9.83
C SER A 216 13.13 -12.69 9.80
N THR A 217 13.67 -13.90 9.64
CA THR A 217 12.85 -15.12 9.45
C THR A 217 12.50 -15.86 10.73
N ILE A 218 13.15 -15.54 11.85
CA ILE A 218 12.91 -16.16 13.15
C ILE A 218 11.93 -15.30 13.95
N ALA A 219 10.89 -15.94 14.49
CA ALA A 219 9.87 -15.29 15.31
C ALA A 219 10.41 -14.81 16.66
N GLY A 220 9.82 -13.74 17.20
CA GLY A 220 10.12 -13.21 18.54
C GLY A 220 10.90 -11.91 18.58
N SER A 221 11.28 -11.33 17.43
CA SER A 221 11.89 -10.00 17.41
C SER A 221 10.84 -8.90 17.63
N SER A 222 11.25 -7.82 18.30
CA SER A 222 10.46 -6.60 18.48
C SER A 222 11.18 -5.43 17.82
N VAL A 223 10.76 -5.04 16.62
CA VAL A 223 11.53 -4.13 15.77
C VAL A 223 10.81 -2.79 15.66
N THR A 224 11.49 -1.71 16.02
CA THR A 224 11.00 -0.34 15.82
C THR A 224 11.87 0.38 14.80
N ILE A 225 11.29 0.79 13.67
CA ILE A 225 11.95 1.58 12.63
C ILE A 225 11.15 2.86 12.37
N ILE A 226 11.78 4.00 12.66
CA ILE A 226 11.21 5.33 12.48
C ILE A 226 12.01 6.04 11.39
N ASN A 227 11.35 6.49 10.32
CA ASN A 227 11.98 7.08 9.14
C ASN A 227 12.94 6.10 8.46
N ALA A 228 12.48 5.47 7.38
CA ALA A 228 13.32 4.60 6.59
C ALA A 228 13.20 4.90 5.10
N THR A 229 14.30 4.80 4.37
CA THR A 229 14.33 4.77 2.91
C THR A 229 14.96 3.45 2.50
N ILE A 230 14.22 2.61 1.76
CA ILE A 230 14.67 1.30 1.30
C ILE A 230 14.59 1.26 -0.23
N SER A 231 15.74 1.17 -0.89
CA SER A 231 15.86 1.21 -2.35
C SER A 231 16.77 0.11 -2.89
N ASN A 232 16.54 -0.26 -4.16
CA ASN A 232 17.42 -1.11 -4.96
C ASN A 232 17.77 -2.47 -4.32
N SER A 233 16.85 -3.06 -3.56
CA SER A 233 16.94 -4.43 -3.03
C SER A 233 16.40 -5.41 -4.08
N ALA A 234 17.20 -6.42 -4.43
CA ALA A 234 16.96 -7.29 -5.57
C ALA A 234 15.73 -8.21 -5.41
N ASP A 235 15.54 -8.76 -4.21
CA ASP A 235 14.49 -9.75 -3.94
C ASP A 235 13.24 -9.16 -3.28
N GLY A 236 13.35 -7.98 -2.66
CA GLY A 236 12.21 -7.27 -2.08
C GLY A 236 12.60 -6.30 -0.96
N VAL A 237 11.60 -5.65 -0.39
CA VAL A 237 11.79 -4.72 0.74
C VAL A 237 12.24 -5.48 1.97
N ALA A 238 11.54 -6.58 2.29
CA ALA A 238 11.84 -7.36 3.48
C ALA A 238 11.39 -8.83 3.39
N VAL A 239 11.98 -9.68 4.23
CA VAL A 239 11.42 -10.95 4.68
C VAL A 239 11.18 -10.86 6.18
N LEU A 240 9.96 -11.09 6.63
CA LEU A 240 9.58 -10.92 8.05
C LEU A 240 8.79 -12.12 8.54
N SER A 241 9.20 -12.68 9.68
CA SER A 241 8.41 -13.69 10.37
C SER A 241 7.11 -13.09 10.89
N VAL A 242 6.01 -13.82 10.70
CA VAL A 242 4.68 -13.47 11.22
C VAL A 242 4.61 -13.42 12.75
N GLY A 243 5.58 -14.04 13.44
CA GLY A 243 5.72 -14.00 14.89
C GLY A 243 6.56 -12.83 15.43
N ASN A 244 6.90 -11.85 14.59
CA ASN A 244 7.58 -10.62 15.03
C ASN A 244 6.59 -9.54 15.45
N THR A 245 6.99 -8.72 16.41
CA THR A 245 6.29 -7.46 16.73
C THR A 245 6.94 -6.34 15.94
N LEU A 246 6.18 -5.68 15.06
CA LEU A 246 6.70 -4.70 14.12
C LEU A 246 6.10 -3.32 14.37
N ALA A 247 6.96 -2.29 14.41
CA ALA A 247 6.57 -0.89 14.42
C ALA A 247 7.36 -0.14 13.34
N PHE A 248 6.66 0.31 12.29
CA PHE A 248 7.23 1.09 11.19
C PHE A 248 6.47 2.40 11.06
N THR A 249 7.19 3.50 10.93
CA THR A 249 6.61 4.83 10.67
C THR A 249 7.44 5.58 9.64
N ASN A 250 6.78 6.28 8.72
CA ASN A 250 7.41 7.11 7.70
C ASN A 250 8.47 6.36 6.86
N THR A 251 8.06 5.28 6.19
CA THR A 251 8.94 4.51 5.33
C THR A 251 8.69 4.83 3.86
N VAL A 252 9.76 5.12 3.12
CA VAL A 252 9.77 5.31 1.66
C VAL A 252 10.40 4.07 1.02
N VAL A 253 9.74 3.54 -0.01
CA VAL A 253 10.17 2.34 -0.74
C VAL A 253 10.32 2.69 -2.22
N SER A 254 11.47 2.37 -2.79
CA SER A 254 11.75 2.51 -4.23
C SER A 254 12.49 1.27 -4.76
N ASN A 255 11.93 0.10 -4.47
CA ASN A 255 12.39 -1.18 -4.99
C ASN A 255 11.60 -1.56 -6.24
N ALA A 256 12.23 -2.24 -7.19
CA ALA A 256 11.53 -2.81 -8.35
C ALA A 256 10.45 -3.82 -7.90
N LYS A 257 10.77 -4.60 -6.84
CA LYS A 257 9.85 -5.50 -6.15
C LYS A 257 9.43 -4.90 -4.80
N PRO A 258 8.31 -4.16 -4.69
CA PRO A 258 7.85 -3.60 -3.44
C PRO A 258 7.13 -4.66 -2.59
N VAL A 259 7.82 -5.74 -2.20
CA VAL A 259 7.22 -6.86 -1.45
C VAL A 259 7.84 -7.07 -0.08
N ILE A 260 7.01 -7.55 0.83
CA ILE A 260 7.37 -8.07 2.15
C ILE A 260 6.94 -9.53 2.19
N ASN A 261 7.89 -10.45 2.08
CA ASN A 261 7.59 -11.87 2.15
C ASN A 261 7.45 -12.29 3.61
N LEU A 262 6.36 -12.96 3.93
CA LEU A 262 6.10 -13.44 5.28
C LEU A 262 6.68 -14.84 5.47
N THR A 263 7.21 -15.12 6.66
CA THR A 263 7.68 -16.47 7.01
C THR A 263 7.08 -17.01 8.28
N GLY A 264 6.97 -18.34 8.34
CA GLY A 264 6.28 -19.04 9.41
C GLY A 264 4.77 -19.12 9.15
N ALA A 265 4.11 -20.06 9.84
CA ALA A 265 2.71 -20.40 9.61
C ALA A 265 1.76 -19.88 10.70
N THR A 266 2.27 -19.23 11.76
CA THR A 266 1.42 -18.88 12.91
C THR A 266 1.81 -17.57 13.55
N VAL A 267 0.85 -16.65 13.67
CA VAL A 267 0.95 -15.43 14.46
C VAL A 267 0.71 -15.79 15.94
N ASN A 268 1.78 -16.02 16.70
CA ASN A 268 1.72 -16.54 18.07
C ASN A 268 1.60 -15.47 19.17
N VAL A 269 1.60 -14.19 18.79
CA VAL A 269 1.45 -13.04 19.69
C VAL A 269 0.51 -12.02 19.04
N ASN A 270 -0.12 -11.16 19.85
CA ASN A 270 -0.85 -10.03 19.29
C ASN A 270 0.08 -9.19 18.42
N ALA A 271 -0.26 -9.08 17.13
CA ALA A 271 0.62 -8.51 16.13
C ALA A 271 -0.11 -7.44 15.34
N THR A 272 0.67 -6.48 14.84
CA THR A 272 0.21 -5.50 13.86
C THR A 272 1.08 -5.66 12.62
N TRP A 273 0.46 -5.73 11.45
CA TRP A 273 1.14 -5.56 10.17
C TRP A 273 1.09 -4.06 9.81
N PRO A 274 2.17 -3.30 10.02
CA PRO A 274 2.18 -1.86 9.73
C PRO A 274 2.27 -1.58 8.23
N LYS A 275 1.88 -0.38 7.82
CA LYS A 275 2.17 0.09 6.45
C LYS A 275 3.65 0.41 6.31
N ILE A 276 4.35 -0.26 5.38
CA ILE A 276 5.78 -0.05 5.10
C ILE A 276 5.92 0.48 3.68
N GLY A 277 5.88 1.81 3.54
CA GLY A 277 5.92 2.48 2.23
C GLY A 277 4.87 1.94 1.27
N SER A 278 5.24 1.78 0.00
CA SER A 278 4.35 1.20 -1.03
C SER A 278 4.24 -0.33 -0.97
N ALA A 279 4.97 -1.00 -0.07
CA ALA A 279 5.14 -2.44 -0.14
C ALA A 279 3.86 -3.23 0.21
N ALA A 280 3.70 -4.38 -0.45
CA ALA A 280 2.66 -5.36 -0.18
C ALA A 280 3.20 -6.53 0.67
N TYR A 281 2.41 -7.00 1.63
CA TYR A 281 2.67 -8.26 2.33
C TYR A 281 2.28 -9.42 1.44
N VAL A 282 3.17 -10.39 1.27
CA VAL A 282 2.93 -11.56 0.42
C VAL A 282 2.75 -12.80 1.31
N LEU A 283 1.60 -13.44 1.14
CA LEU A 283 1.30 -14.77 1.66
C LEU A 283 1.88 -15.79 0.68
N ASP A 284 2.89 -16.54 1.11
CA ASP A 284 3.48 -17.67 0.38
C ASP A 284 3.03 -19.02 0.93
N ASN A 285 2.26 -18.99 2.03
CA ASN A 285 1.70 -20.12 2.73
C ASN A 285 0.47 -19.70 3.56
N ASP A 286 -0.21 -20.70 4.12
CA ASP A 286 -1.31 -20.48 5.05
C ASP A 286 -0.78 -19.94 6.38
N ILE A 287 -1.24 -18.74 6.75
CA ILE A 287 -0.89 -18.10 8.01
C ILE A 287 -2.08 -18.18 8.96
N SER A 288 -1.91 -18.87 10.08
CA SER A 288 -2.93 -19.01 11.10
C SER A 288 -2.79 -17.97 12.22
N VAL A 289 -3.91 -17.38 12.61
CA VAL A 289 -4.07 -16.54 13.81
C VAL A 289 -4.83 -17.35 14.85
N PRO A 290 -4.17 -17.91 15.88
CA PRO A 290 -4.80 -18.80 16.85
C PRO A 290 -5.84 -18.12 17.74
N THR A 291 -6.69 -18.94 18.38
CA THR A 291 -7.64 -18.47 19.39
C THR A 291 -6.95 -17.66 20.49
N GLY A 292 -7.54 -16.51 20.85
CA GLY A 292 -6.99 -15.58 21.85
C GLY A 292 -5.94 -14.60 21.31
N ILE A 293 -5.51 -14.74 20.05
CA ILE A 293 -4.61 -13.79 19.37
C ILE A 293 -5.41 -12.84 18.48
N THR A 294 -5.02 -11.57 18.49
CA THR A 294 -5.49 -10.55 17.53
C THR A 294 -4.39 -10.22 16.53
N LEU A 295 -4.70 -10.35 15.24
CA LEU A 295 -3.94 -9.75 14.16
C LEU A 295 -4.60 -8.43 13.75
N THR A 296 -3.85 -7.33 13.82
CA THR A 296 -4.29 -6.02 13.34
C THR A 296 -3.60 -5.68 12.02
N ILE A 297 -4.38 -5.31 11.02
CA ILE A 297 -3.88 -4.81 9.74
C ILE A 297 -4.03 -3.30 9.72
N ALA A 298 -2.92 -2.57 9.62
CA ALA A 298 -2.95 -1.12 9.66
C ALA A 298 -3.61 -0.52 8.38
N PRO A 299 -4.21 0.69 8.46
CA PRO A 299 -4.75 1.38 7.28
C PRO A 299 -3.74 1.48 6.12
N GLY A 300 -4.24 1.33 4.89
CA GLY A 300 -3.43 1.41 3.66
C GLY A 300 -2.58 0.16 3.36
N VAL A 301 -2.61 -0.87 4.21
CA VAL A 301 -1.87 -2.12 3.98
C VAL A 301 -2.48 -2.89 2.81
N VAL A 302 -1.60 -3.44 1.97
CA VAL A 302 -1.95 -4.36 0.89
C VAL A 302 -1.40 -5.73 1.25
N VAL A 303 -2.25 -6.74 1.23
CA VAL A 303 -1.93 -8.16 1.41
C VAL A 303 -2.23 -8.89 0.10
N LYS A 304 -1.27 -9.67 -0.37
CA LYS A 304 -1.35 -10.41 -1.62
C LYS A 304 -1.08 -11.89 -1.39
N GLY A 305 -1.81 -12.76 -2.07
CA GLY A 305 -1.52 -14.20 -2.11
C GLY A 305 -1.35 -14.69 -3.54
N GLU A 306 -0.62 -15.80 -3.70
CA GLU A 306 -0.62 -16.59 -4.93
C GLU A 306 -0.96 -18.04 -4.61
N TYR A 307 -1.91 -18.60 -5.35
CA TYR A 307 -2.25 -20.01 -5.32
C TYR A 307 -1.14 -20.79 -6.03
N SER A 308 -0.37 -21.53 -5.25
CA SER A 308 0.42 -22.67 -5.72
C SER A 308 -0.30 -23.94 -5.28
N LEU A 309 -0.21 -25.02 -6.06
CA LEU A 309 -0.94 -26.29 -5.80
C LEU A 309 -0.75 -26.88 -4.39
N TYR A 310 0.23 -26.37 -3.64
CA TYR A 310 0.30 -26.35 -2.18
C TYR A 310 1.48 -25.44 -1.81
N PRO A 311 1.37 -24.51 -0.83
CA PRO A 311 0.21 -24.14 0.00
C PRO A 311 -0.76 -23.11 -0.65
N ASP A 312 -1.98 -23.01 -0.11
CA ASP A 312 -3.13 -22.24 -0.67
C ASP A 312 -3.03 -20.71 -0.47
N SER A 313 -2.06 -20.23 0.30
CA SER A 313 -1.84 -18.82 0.64
C SER A 313 -3.08 -18.17 1.28
N ARG A 314 -3.67 -18.83 2.29
CA ARG A 314 -4.80 -18.33 3.09
C ARG A 314 -4.34 -17.55 4.32
N LEU A 315 -5.20 -16.65 4.77
CA LEU A 315 -5.14 -16.13 6.14
C LEU A 315 -6.24 -16.81 6.97
N GLU A 316 -5.84 -17.71 7.86
CA GLU A 316 -6.74 -18.49 8.70
C GLU A 316 -6.92 -17.85 10.07
N ILE A 317 -8.13 -17.45 10.40
CA ILE A 317 -8.47 -16.71 11.61
C ILE A 317 -9.24 -17.64 12.54
N PHE A 318 -8.55 -18.16 13.54
CA PHE A 318 -9.13 -18.85 14.70
C PHE A 318 -9.27 -17.92 15.93
N GLY A 319 -8.51 -16.82 15.92
CA GLY A 319 -8.57 -15.72 16.87
C GLY A 319 -9.43 -14.57 16.34
N ARG A 320 -8.84 -13.38 16.27
CA ARG A 320 -9.50 -12.16 15.81
C ARG A 320 -8.67 -11.44 14.74
N LEU A 321 -9.33 -11.00 13.67
CA LEU A 321 -8.76 -10.11 12.66
C LEU A 321 -9.37 -8.72 12.78
N LEU A 322 -8.54 -7.69 12.96
CA LEU A 322 -8.95 -6.30 12.89
C LEU A 322 -8.32 -5.65 11.65
N ALA A 323 -9.12 -5.48 10.60
CA ALA A 323 -8.71 -4.77 9.39
C ALA A 323 -9.65 -3.56 9.19
N GLN A 324 -9.29 -2.44 9.83
CA GLN A 324 -10.06 -1.20 9.79
C GLN A 324 -9.24 -0.13 9.07
N GLY A 325 -9.48 0.02 7.77
CA GLY A 325 -8.91 1.05 6.94
C GLY A 325 -9.60 2.41 7.11
N THR A 326 -9.35 3.30 6.17
CA THR A 326 -10.03 4.60 6.05
C THR A 326 -10.37 4.86 4.59
N LEU A 327 -11.16 5.90 4.31
CA LEU A 327 -11.48 6.31 2.95
C LEU A 327 -10.21 6.63 2.13
N GLU A 328 -9.24 7.31 2.75
CA GLU A 328 -7.99 7.72 2.10
C GLU A 328 -6.93 6.59 2.08
N ALA A 329 -7.02 5.65 3.01
CA ALA A 329 -6.09 4.53 3.14
C ALA A 329 -6.86 3.21 3.37
N PRO A 330 -7.53 2.68 2.35
CA PRO A 330 -8.23 1.41 2.45
C PRO A 330 -7.24 0.24 2.60
N ILE A 331 -7.68 -0.83 3.25
CA ILE A 331 -6.92 -2.09 3.32
C ILE A 331 -7.29 -2.95 2.12
N VAL A 332 -6.31 -3.61 1.50
CA VAL A 332 -6.55 -4.43 0.30
C VAL A 332 -6.06 -5.85 0.51
N PHE A 333 -6.90 -6.82 0.18
CA PHE A 333 -6.56 -8.24 0.08
C PHE A 333 -6.79 -8.71 -1.36
N THR A 334 -5.75 -9.19 -2.04
CA THR A 334 -5.83 -9.44 -3.49
C THR A 334 -4.83 -10.50 -3.99
N SER A 335 -4.82 -10.75 -5.31
CA SER A 335 -3.88 -11.63 -6.00
C SER A 335 -2.47 -11.02 -6.06
N LEU A 336 -1.44 -11.87 -6.07
CA LEU A 336 -0.06 -11.45 -6.33
C LEU A 336 0.10 -10.77 -7.69
N ARG A 337 -0.74 -11.17 -8.66
CA ARG A 337 -0.77 -10.70 -10.06
C ARG A 337 -1.53 -9.39 -10.26
N ASP A 338 -2.04 -8.80 -9.17
CA ASP A 338 -2.82 -7.58 -9.23
C ASP A 338 -1.95 -6.34 -9.04
N ASP A 339 -1.49 -5.75 -10.14
CA ASP A 339 -0.59 -4.59 -10.11
C ASP A 339 -1.26 -3.30 -9.65
N THR A 340 -2.58 -3.24 -9.62
CA THR A 340 -3.31 -2.00 -9.34
C THR A 340 -3.23 -1.59 -7.86
N PHE A 341 -2.88 -2.51 -6.96
CA PHE A 341 -2.58 -2.23 -5.56
C PHE A 341 -1.21 -2.76 -5.19
N GLY A 342 -0.37 -1.96 -4.53
CA GLY A 342 0.97 -2.39 -4.10
C GLY A 342 1.99 -2.55 -5.23
N GLY A 343 1.62 -2.31 -6.50
CA GLY A 343 2.51 -2.43 -7.66
C GLY A 343 2.78 -3.87 -8.09
N ASP A 344 3.67 -4.01 -9.08
CA ASP A 344 4.10 -5.29 -9.68
C ASP A 344 4.89 -6.13 -8.66
N SER A 345 4.18 -7.06 -8.00
CA SER A 345 4.70 -7.82 -6.85
C SER A 345 5.38 -9.13 -7.27
N ASN A 346 5.01 -9.68 -8.42
CA ASN A 346 5.63 -10.84 -9.07
C ASN A 346 6.72 -10.46 -10.08
N ASN A 347 6.90 -9.15 -10.36
CA ASN A 347 7.94 -8.59 -11.21
C ASN A 347 7.87 -9.12 -12.65
N ASP A 348 6.65 -9.22 -13.19
CA ASP A 348 6.38 -9.68 -14.55
C ASP A 348 5.81 -8.58 -15.46
N ALA A 349 5.87 -7.32 -15.00
CA ALA A 349 5.28 -6.15 -15.62
C ALA A 349 3.76 -6.24 -15.73
N SER A 350 3.25 -6.65 -16.89
CA SER A 350 1.81 -6.87 -17.12
C SER A 350 1.58 -8.21 -17.81
N ALA A 351 2.51 -9.16 -17.62
CA ALA A 351 2.49 -10.44 -18.32
C ALA A 351 1.38 -11.36 -17.81
N SER A 352 1.01 -11.21 -16.53
CA SER A 352 -0.14 -11.89 -15.94
C SER A 352 -1.26 -10.90 -15.58
N SER A 353 -2.44 -11.43 -15.32
CA SER A 353 -3.60 -10.65 -14.88
C SER A 353 -4.33 -11.42 -13.80
N PRO A 354 -4.89 -10.72 -12.79
CA PRO A 354 -5.50 -11.39 -11.68
C PRO A 354 -6.84 -12.02 -12.06
N ALA A 355 -7.13 -13.20 -11.51
CA ALA A 355 -8.34 -13.97 -11.74
C ALA A 355 -8.96 -14.46 -10.43
N ALA A 356 -10.26 -14.76 -10.46
CA ALA A 356 -10.96 -15.37 -9.33
C ALA A 356 -10.31 -16.72 -8.94
N GLY A 357 -9.93 -16.87 -7.67
CA GLY A 357 -9.24 -18.06 -7.19
C GLY A 357 -7.72 -18.03 -7.37
N ASP A 358 -7.14 -16.86 -7.56
CA ASP A 358 -5.68 -16.68 -7.59
C ASP A 358 -5.01 -16.82 -6.22
N TRP A 359 -5.77 -16.87 -5.14
CA TRP A 359 -5.29 -17.13 -3.77
C TRP A 359 -6.43 -17.71 -2.91
N GLY A 360 -6.10 -18.23 -1.73
CA GLY A 360 -7.05 -18.98 -0.92
C GLY A 360 -8.13 -18.17 -0.18
N GLY A 361 -7.98 -16.86 -0.03
CA GLY A 361 -8.96 -16.02 0.66
C GLY A 361 -8.74 -15.90 2.18
N LEU A 362 -9.76 -15.41 2.87
CA LEU A 362 -9.79 -15.29 4.33
C LEU A 362 -10.72 -16.36 4.90
N TYR A 363 -10.16 -17.22 5.74
CA TYR A 363 -10.87 -18.32 6.39
C TYR A 363 -11.07 -18.00 7.86
N PHE A 364 -12.30 -18.06 8.35
CA PHE A 364 -12.65 -17.82 9.75
C PHE A 364 -13.25 -19.10 10.34
N GLU A 365 -12.62 -19.65 11.37
CA GLU A 365 -13.11 -20.85 12.05
C GLU A 365 -13.14 -20.66 13.56
N ASN A 366 -14.34 -20.76 14.15
CA ASN A 366 -14.57 -20.47 15.57
C ASN A 366 -14.04 -19.08 15.99
N SER A 367 -14.01 -18.14 15.05
CA SER A 367 -13.57 -16.76 15.26
C SER A 367 -14.75 -15.87 15.64
N SER A 368 -14.50 -14.92 16.55
CA SER A 368 -15.47 -13.91 16.94
C SER A 368 -14.85 -12.51 16.91
N ASP A 369 -15.72 -11.50 16.81
CA ASP A 369 -15.36 -10.07 16.85
C ASP A 369 -14.35 -9.62 15.78
N SER A 370 -14.24 -10.34 14.65
CA SER A 370 -13.44 -9.91 13.51
C SER A 370 -14.14 -8.79 12.73
N ILE A 371 -13.38 -7.82 12.24
CA ILE A 371 -13.89 -6.62 11.56
C ILE A 371 -13.12 -6.40 10.26
N LEU A 372 -13.87 -6.19 9.17
CA LEU A 372 -13.38 -5.63 7.90
C LEU A 372 -14.10 -4.30 7.66
N GLU A 373 -13.35 -3.20 7.69
CA GLU A 373 -13.91 -1.85 7.49
C GLU A 373 -13.01 -1.06 6.55
N TYR A 374 -13.58 -0.35 5.56
CA TYR A 374 -12.80 0.29 4.48
C TYR A 374 -11.80 -0.67 3.83
N ALA A 375 -12.26 -1.89 3.55
CA ALA A 375 -11.47 -2.95 2.97
C ALA A 375 -11.90 -3.26 1.52
N THR A 376 -10.95 -3.65 0.68
CA THR A 376 -11.19 -4.20 -0.66
C THR A 376 -10.66 -5.63 -0.70
N ILE A 377 -11.52 -6.62 -0.94
CA ILE A 377 -11.16 -8.04 -1.00
C ILE A 377 -11.57 -8.59 -2.36
N ARG A 378 -10.61 -9.20 -3.08
CA ARG A 378 -10.85 -9.67 -4.45
C ARG A 378 -9.95 -10.79 -4.91
N TYR A 379 -10.36 -11.46 -6.00
CA TYR A 379 -9.60 -12.51 -6.70
C TYR A 379 -9.28 -13.76 -5.87
N GLY A 380 -9.78 -13.85 -4.63
CA GLY A 380 -9.54 -14.99 -3.75
C GLY A 380 -10.56 -16.11 -3.91
N GLY A 381 -10.31 -17.17 -3.16
CA GLY A 381 -11.25 -18.23 -2.84
C GLY A 381 -10.88 -19.63 -3.29
N ASN A 382 -9.73 -19.87 -3.91
CA ASN A 382 -9.35 -21.22 -4.33
C ASN A 382 -8.39 -21.85 -3.33
N TYR A 383 -8.77 -22.99 -2.76
CA TYR A 383 -7.97 -23.73 -1.79
C TYR A 383 -8.23 -25.24 -1.91
N ALA A 384 -7.27 -26.04 -1.46
CA ALA A 384 -7.37 -27.50 -1.44
C ALA A 384 -7.41 -28.01 0.00
N ASP A 385 -8.51 -28.67 0.38
CA ASP A 385 -8.55 -29.36 1.67
C ASP A 385 -7.69 -30.64 1.61
N ASP A 386 -6.76 -30.77 2.55
CA ASP A 386 -6.04 -32.03 2.80
C ASP A 386 -6.75 -32.85 3.87
N PHE A 387 -7.40 -33.95 3.44
CA PHE A 387 -7.92 -34.97 4.33
C PHE A 387 -7.05 -36.22 4.28
N ASN A 388 -6.14 -36.37 5.25
CA ASN A 388 -5.26 -37.55 5.40
C ASN A 388 -4.40 -37.87 4.16
N GLY A 389 -3.84 -36.86 3.51
CA GLY A 389 -2.97 -37.00 2.34
C GLY A 389 -3.72 -37.17 1.01
N VAL A 390 -5.02 -36.84 0.98
CA VAL A 390 -5.86 -36.82 -0.23
C VAL A 390 -6.38 -35.40 -0.42
N PHE A 391 -5.92 -34.75 -1.49
CA PHE A 391 -6.29 -33.39 -1.84
C PHE A 391 -7.67 -33.35 -2.50
N TYR A 392 -8.57 -32.55 -1.95
CA TYR A 392 -9.84 -32.20 -2.57
C TYR A 392 -9.79 -30.73 -2.96
N ALA A 393 -9.77 -30.44 -4.26
CA ALA A 393 -10.10 -29.10 -4.74
C ALA A 393 -11.58 -28.86 -4.41
N THR A 394 -11.86 -27.84 -3.61
CA THR A 394 -13.24 -27.46 -3.35
C THR A 394 -13.85 -26.90 -4.64
N THR A 395 -15.11 -27.25 -4.93
CA THR A 395 -15.79 -26.74 -6.13
C THR A 395 -16.31 -25.32 -5.96
N ASP A 396 -16.40 -24.87 -4.71
CA ASP A 396 -16.86 -23.54 -4.35
C ASP A 396 -15.65 -22.69 -3.99
N ASN A 397 -15.19 -21.86 -4.92
CA ASN A 397 -14.09 -20.94 -4.61
C ASN A 397 -14.63 -19.80 -3.71
N MET A 398 -14.32 -19.85 -2.41
CA MET A 398 -14.89 -19.02 -1.34
C MET A 398 -13.91 -17.97 -0.83
N MET A 399 -14.10 -16.71 -1.19
CA MET A 399 -13.16 -15.64 -0.84
C MET A 399 -13.16 -15.32 0.65
N LEU A 400 -14.34 -15.21 1.27
CA LEU A 400 -14.52 -15.09 2.72
C LEU A 400 -15.32 -16.29 3.21
N HIS A 401 -14.70 -17.18 3.97
CA HIS A 401 -15.35 -18.39 4.49
C HIS A 401 -15.52 -18.29 6.01
N LEU A 402 -16.76 -18.30 6.48
CA LEU A 402 -17.12 -18.27 7.88
C LEU A 402 -17.67 -19.63 8.31
N LYS A 403 -16.93 -20.32 9.18
CA LYS A 403 -17.34 -21.57 9.80
C LYS A 403 -17.45 -21.38 11.31
N ASN A 404 -18.66 -21.46 11.85
CA ASN A 404 -18.92 -21.18 13.28
C ASN A 404 -18.35 -19.83 13.75
N SER A 405 -18.41 -18.81 12.90
CA SER A 405 -17.71 -17.54 13.12
C SER A 405 -18.62 -16.32 12.95
N SER A 406 -18.29 -15.23 13.65
CA SER A 406 -18.96 -13.94 13.45
C SER A 406 -18.02 -12.93 12.78
N LEU A 407 -18.52 -12.25 11.73
CA LEU A 407 -17.78 -11.20 11.02
C LEU A 407 -18.62 -9.93 10.89
N ALA A 408 -18.01 -8.79 11.18
CA ALA A 408 -18.55 -7.48 10.83
C ALA A 408 -17.84 -6.95 9.58
N VAL A 409 -18.63 -6.53 8.58
CA VAL A 409 -18.14 -5.91 7.35
C VAL A 409 -18.81 -4.55 7.18
N ALA A 410 -18.04 -3.48 7.14
CA ALA A 410 -18.56 -2.12 6.99
C ALA A 410 -17.82 -1.38 5.88
N THR A 411 -18.54 -0.59 5.08
CA THR A 411 -17.94 0.33 4.10
C THR A 411 -16.83 -0.31 3.25
N SER A 412 -17.05 -1.54 2.81
CA SER A 412 -16.04 -2.38 2.15
C SER A 412 -16.52 -2.84 0.78
N THR A 413 -15.57 -3.20 -0.10
CA THR A 413 -15.85 -3.77 -1.41
C THR A 413 -15.36 -5.22 -1.47
N ILE A 414 -16.25 -6.14 -1.80
CA ILE A 414 -15.93 -7.56 -1.96
C ILE A 414 -16.37 -7.98 -3.36
N GLY A 415 -15.47 -8.55 -4.17
CA GLY A 415 -15.85 -8.88 -5.54
C GLY A 415 -14.80 -9.58 -6.37
N LEU A 416 -15.08 -9.76 -7.65
CA LEU A 416 -14.17 -10.42 -8.61
C LEU A 416 -13.75 -11.82 -8.13
N ALA A 417 -14.73 -12.59 -7.68
CA ALA A 417 -14.58 -13.97 -7.22
C ALA A 417 -15.77 -14.83 -7.63
N ASN A 418 -15.68 -16.15 -7.43
CA ASN A 418 -16.83 -17.02 -7.64
C ASN A 418 -17.84 -16.80 -6.52
N THR A 419 -17.46 -17.08 -5.28
CA THR A 419 -18.28 -16.80 -4.09
C THR A 419 -17.60 -15.76 -3.21
N ALA A 420 -18.24 -14.61 -3.00
CA ALA A 420 -17.66 -13.54 -2.16
C ALA A 420 -17.68 -13.91 -0.66
N VAL A 421 -18.83 -14.35 -0.15
CA VAL A 421 -18.98 -14.79 1.24
C VAL A 421 -19.66 -16.15 1.29
N TYR A 422 -19.07 -17.09 1.99
CA TYR A 422 -19.67 -18.37 2.34
C TYR A 422 -19.83 -18.51 3.86
N MET A 423 -21.00 -18.92 4.31
CA MET A 423 -21.32 -19.12 5.73
C MET A 423 -21.87 -20.51 5.99
N GLU A 424 -21.31 -21.19 7.00
CA GLU A 424 -21.76 -22.49 7.47
C GLU A 424 -21.65 -22.68 8.99
N GLY A 425 -22.26 -23.74 9.51
CA GLY A 425 -22.20 -24.08 10.93
C GLY A 425 -23.04 -23.12 11.79
N THR A 426 -22.41 -22.38 12.68
CA THR A 426 -23.05 -21.38 13.56
C THR A 426 -22.58 -19.96 13.26
N SER A 427 -22.43 -19.64 11.98
CA SER A 427 -21.90 -18.36 11.52
C SER A 427 -22.91 -17.22 11.51
N ALA A 428 -22.41 -16.00 11.72
CA ALA A 428 -23.16 -14.76 11.68
C ALA A 428 -22.40 -13.67 10.91
N LEU A 429 -23.11 -12.92 10.07
CA LEU A 429 -22.56 -11.80 9.29
C LEU A 429 -23.35 -10.54 9.57
N THR A 430 -22.65 -9.49 10.01
CA THR A 430 -23.19 -8.14 10.06
C THR A 430 -22.52 -7.33 8.95
N MET A 431 -23.26 -6.94 7.92
CA MET A 431 -22.72 -6.18 6.79
C MET A 431 -23.46 -4.85 6.61
N SER A 432 -22.72 -3.75 6.44
CA SER A 432 -23.32 -2.47 6.09
C SER A 432 -22.49 -1.53 5.24
N GLY A 433 -23.15 -0.63 4.50
CA GLY A 433 -22.48 0.42 3.71
C GLY A 433 -21.54 -0.12 2.63
N SER A 434 -21.68 -1.39 2.25
CA SER A 434 -20.68 -2.14 1.49
C SER A 434 -21.14 -2.39 0.06
N THR A 435 -20.22 -2.83 -0.81
CA THR A 435 -20.55 -3.27 -2.17
C THR A 435 -20.08 -4.71 -2.36
N VAL A 436 -20.98 -5.58 -2.82
CA VAL A 436 -20.64 -6.94 -3.24
C VAL A 436 -20.95 -7.10 -4.72
N ALA A 437 -19.89 -7.23 -5.53
CA ALA A 437 -20.03 -7.07 -6.97
C ALA A 437 -19.16 -7.99 -7.82
N THR A 438 -19.63 -8.25 -9.04
CA THR A 438 -18.89 -9.01 -10.05
C THR A 438 -18.47 -10.38 -9.52
N THR A 439 -19.44 -11.10 -8.95
CA THR A 439 -19.25 -12.47 -8.48
C THR A 439 -20.16 -13.45 -9.20
N THR A 440 -19.96 -14.75 -9.01
CA THR A 440 -21.01 -15.72 -9.38
C THR A 440 -22.13 -15.67 -8.35
N THR A 441 -21.78 -15.89 -7.08
CA THR A 441 -22.68 -15.76 -5.94
C THR A 441 -22.09 -14.80 -4.93
N ALA A 442 -22.81 -13.73 -4.57
CA ALA A 442 -22.27 -12.76 -3.62
C ALA A 442 -22.24 -13.34 -2.20
N ILE A 443 -23.37 -13.86 -1.70
CA ILE A 443 -23.44 -14.48 -0.38
C ILE A 443 -24.12 -15.84 -0.50
N LEU A 444 -23.40 -16.90 -0.11
CA LEU A 444 -23.91 -18.27 -0.01
C LEU A 444 -23.94 -18.68 1.46
N SER A 445 -25.10 -19.13 1.94
CA SER A 445 -25.32 -19.41 3.36
C SER A 445 -26.06 -20.72 3.56
N SER A 446 -25.45 -21.63 4.32
CA SER A 446 -26.14 -22.78 4.94
C SER A 446 -26.50 -22.52 6.42
N SER A 447 -25.97 -21.44 6.99
CA SER A 447 -26.27 -20.95 8.34
C SER A 447 -26.01 -19.45 8.45
N SER A 448 -26.86 -18.77 9.22
CA SER A 448 -26.97 -17.30 9.21
C SER A 448 -27.58 -16.79 10.51
N LEU A 449 -27.04 -17.23 11.65
CA LEU A 449 -27.61 -16.96 12.97
C LEU A 449 -27.60 -15.46 13.26
N GLY A 450 -28.77 -14.82 13.13
CA GLY A 450 -28.91 -13.38 13.37
C GLY A 450 -28.18 -12.50 12.37
N SER A 451 -27.86 -13.00 11.17
CA SER A 451 -27.16 -12.21 10.15
C SER A 451 -28.01 -11.05 9.64
N THR A 452 -27.41 -9.86 9.59
CA THR A 452 -28.04 -8.62 9.12
C THR A 452 -27.17 -7.96 8.05
N ILE A 453 -27.78 -7.63 6.91
CA ILE A 453 -27.13 -6.99 5.77
C ILE A 453 -27.99 -5.76 5.42
N SER A 454 -27.43 -4.56 5.45
CA SER A 454 -28.20 -3.33 5.20
C SER A 454 -27.34 -2.24 4.58
N ASN A 455 -27.92 -1.34 3.79
CA ASN A 455 -27.16 -0.30 3.07
C ASN A 455 -26.02 -0.87 2.20
N THR A 456 -26.19 -2.10 1.73
CA THR A 456 -25.24 -2.79 0.85
C THR A 456 -25.77 -2.77 -0.58
N SER A 457 -24.85 -2.61 -1.53
CA SER A 457 -25.12 -2.64 -2.95
C SER A 457 -24.68 -3.97 -3.57
N PHE A 458 -25.63 -4.70 -4.15
CA PHE A 458 -25.36 -5.92 -4.92
C PHE A 458 -25.37 -5.61 -6.41
N ILE A 459 -24.24 -5.80 -7.10
CA ILE A 459 -24.08 -5.37 -8.50
C ILE A 459 -23.43 -6.48 -9.33
N ASN A 460 -23.98 -6.78 -10.52
CA ASN A 460 -23.36 -7.66 -11.51
C ASN A 460 -22.95 -9.05 -10.98
N ASN A 461 -23.68 -9.61 -10.02
CA ASN A 461 -23.51 -11.01 -9.63
C ASN A 461 -24.30 -11.89 -10.60
N THR A 462 -23.65 -12.88 -11.20
CA THR A 462 -24.20 -13.59 -12.37
C THR A 462 -25.21 -14.67 -12.01
N HIS A 463 -25.25 -15.12 -10.75
CA HIS A 463 -26.20 -16.12 -10.28
C HIS A 463 -27.11 -15.60 -9.16
N PHE A 464 -26.60 -15.47 -7.94
CA PHE A 464 -27.36 -14.98 -6.79
C PHE A 464 -26.64 -13.86 -6.07
N ALA A 465 -27.37 -12.81 -5.68
CA ALA A 465 -26.90 -11.85 -4.69
C ALA A 465 -26.84 -12.50 -3.29
N ILE A 466 -27.91 -13.23 -2.92
CA ILE A 466 -27.94 -14.01 -1.68
C ILE A 466 -28.67 -15.34 -1.95
N SER A 467 -28.01 -16.44 -1.61
CA SER A 467 -28.59 -17.79 -1.55
C SER A 467 -28.51 -18.30 -0.12
N ASN A 468 -29.67 -18.54 0.52
CA ASN A 468 -29.72 -18.90 1.93
C ASN A 468 -30.62 -20.11 2.21
N THR A 469 -30.04 -21.19 2.70
CA THR A 469 -30.78 -22.38 3.17
C THR A 469 -30.88 -22.47 4.70
N GLY A 470 -30.23 -21.55 5.42
CA GLY A 470 -30.22 -21.46 6.88
C GLY A 470 -31.40 -20.69 7.49
N THR A 471 -31.17 -20.14 8.70
CA THR A 471 -32.12 -19.24 9.37
C THR A 471 -32.36 -17.96 8.56
N GLN A 472 -33.41 -17.19 8.86
CA GLN A 472 -33.70 -15.98 8.09
C GLN A 472 -32.53 -14.98 8.17
N ILE A 473 -32.11 -14.46 7.02
CA ILE A 473 -31.21 -13.29 6.93
C ILE A 473 -32.08 -12.03 6.82
N ASP A 474 -31.79 -11.01 7.64
CA ASP A 474 -32.36 -9.68 7.44
C ASP A 474 -31.50 -8.91 6.43
N ALA A 475 -32.03 -8.73 5.22
CA ALA A 475 -31.41 -8.07 4.09
C ALA A 475 -32.21 -6.85 3.61
N ARG A 476 -32.91 -6.16 4.52
CA ARG A 476 -33.64 -4.92 4.20
C ARG A 476 -32.69 -3.75 3.96
N HIS A 477 -33.19 -2.75 3.26
CA HIS A 477 -32.49 -1.50 2.95
C HIS A 477 -31.21 -1.70 2.12
N ASN A 478 -31.20 -2.69 1.24
CA ASN A 478 -30.12 -2.92 0.28
C ASN A 478 -30.53 -2.48 -1.12
N TRP A 479 -29.53 -2.14 -1.95
CA TRP A 479 -29.71 -1.93 -3.37
C TRP A 479 -29.44 -3.22 -4.13
N TRP A 480 -30.37 -3.59 -5.00
CA TRP A 480 -30.34 -4.85 -5.75
C TRP A 480 -30.08 -4.63 -7.24
N GLY A 481 -29.56 -3.46 -7.65
CA GLY A 481 -29.32 -3.16 -9.06
C GLY A 481 -30.53 -2.65 -9.84
N ASP A 482 -31.74 -2.66 -9.26
CA ASP A 482 -32.96 -2.13 -9.87
C ASP A 482 -33.98 -1.65 -8.83
N ASN A 483 -34.78 -0.63 -9.17
CA ASN A 483 -35.80 -0.03 -8.31
C ASN A 483 -36.98 -0.96 -7.98
N THR A 484 -37.24 -1.95 -8.82
CA THR A 484 -38.21 -3.02 -8.58
C THR A 484 -37.73 -4.05 -7.55
N GLY A 485 -36.49 -3.92 -7.06
CA GLY A 485 -35.94 -4.77 -6.01
C GLY A 485 -35.38 -6.07 -6.54
N PRO A 486 -35.00 -7.01 -5.66
CA PRO A 486 -34.38 -8.26 -6.06
C PRO A 486 -35.41 -9.19 -6.69
N HIS A 487 -35.00 -9.99 -7.67
CA HIS A 487 -35.84 -11.08 -8.16
C HIS A 487 -35.95 -12.17 -7.09
N HIS A 488 -37.16 -12.45 -6.61
CA HIS A 488 -37.45 -13.59 -5.74
C HIS A 488 -38.68 -14.36 -6.27
N ALA A 489 -38.49 -15.63 -6.62
CA ALA A 489 -39.48 -16.43 -7.35
C ALA A 489 -40.92 -16.39 -6.80
N THR A 490 -41.09 -16.35 -5.47
CA THR A 490 -42.41 -16.28 -4.82
C THR A 490 -42.79 -14.89 -4.29
N ASN A 491 -41.86 -14.16 -3.69
CA ASN A 491 -42.16 -12.95 -2.90
C ASN A 491 -41.93 -11.65 -3.68
N ASN A 492 -41.21 -11.68 -4.80
CA ASN A 492 -41.03 -10.54 -5.72
C ASN A 492 -40.69 -11.04 -7.15
N PRO A 493 -41.63 -11.74 -7.83
CA PRO A 493 -41.35 -12.40 -9.11
C PRO A 493 -41.07 -11.40 -10.26
N ASP A 494 -41.56 -10.18 -10.15
CA ASP A 494 -41.38 -9.12 -11.15
C ASP A 494 -40.18 -8.22 -10.86
N GLY A 495 -39.43 -8.47 -9.77
CA GLY A 495 -38.20 -7.75 -9.46
C GLY A 495 -37.16 -7.99 -10.56
N ALA A 496 -36.67 -6.92 -11.17
CA ALA A 496 -35.67 -6.92 -12.24
C ALA A 496 -34.23 -6.79 -11.70
N GLY A 497 -34.07 -6.59 -10.38
CA GLY A 497 -32.77 -6.56 -9.72
C GLY A 497 -32.14 -7.95 -9.60
N GLN A 498 -31.02 -7.99 -8.88
CA GLN A 498 -30.25 -9.18 -8.61
C GLN A 498 -31.10 -10.29 -7.97
N THR A 499 -30.89 -11.52 -8.41
CA THR A 499 -31.66 -12.67 -7.93
C THR A 499 -31.28 -13.06 -6.52
N ILE A 500 -32.27 -13.38 -5.69
CA ILE A 500 -32.09 -13.97 -4.37
C ILE A 500 -32.90 -15.27 -4.24
N THR A 501 -32.48 -16.16 -3.35
CA THR A 501 -33.21 -17.40 -3.07
C THR A 501 -33.12 -17.83 -1.60
N GLY A 502 -34.20 -18.41 -1.11
CA GLY A 502 -34.29 -18.96 0.24
C GLY A 502 -34.82 -17.97 1.29
N ASN A 503 -34.52 -18.22 2.57
CA ASN A 503 -35.16 -17.50 3.67
C ASN A 503 -34.51 -16.13 3.92
N ILE A 504 -34.98 -15.10 3.21
CA ILE A 504 -34.39 -13.75 3.24
C ILE A 504 -35.50 -12.72 3.41
N LEU A 505 -35.33 -11.80 4.36
CA LEU A 505 -36.18 -10.64 4.52
C LEU A 505 -35.55 -9.45 3.78
N PHE A 506 -36.11 -9.05 2.64
CA PHE A 506 -35.50 -8.05 1.74
C PHE A 506 -36.33 -6.78 1.52
N ASP A 507 -37.58 -6.76 1.97
CA ASP A 507 -38.51 -5.63 1.87
C ASP A 507 -38.62 -4.88 3.22
N PRO A 508 -38.48 -3.54 3.26
CA PRO A 508 -38.17 -2.64 2.15
C PRO A 508 -36.74 -2.76 1.60
N TRP A 509 -36.57 -2.57 0.30
CA TRP A 509 -35.28 -2.37 -0.36
C TRP A 509 -35.04 -0.89 -0.70
N THR A 510 -33.79 -0.55 -0.98
CA THR A 510 -33.39 0.81 -1.40
C THR A 510 -33.78 1.06 -2.85
N LYS A 511 -34.24 2.26 -3.18
CA LYS A 511 -34.57 2.71 -4.54
C LYS A 511 -33.76 3.97 -4.87
N TYR A 512 -33.27 4.08 -6.11
CA TYR A 512 -32.65 5.28 -6.65
C TYR A 512 -33.61 5.96 -7.62
N LEU A 513 -34.06 7.16 -7.29
CA LEU A 513 -34.88 7.97 -8.18
C LEU A 513 -33.96 8.90 -8.98
N ASP A 514 -33.98 8.80 -10.30
CA ASP A 514 -33.32 9.78 -11.18
C ASP A 514 -33.96 11.15 -10.95
N PRO A 515 -33.18 12.24 -10.85
CA PRO A 515 -33.76 13.54 -10.56
C PRO A 515 -34.66 14.00 -11.70
N VAL A 516 -35.83 14.54 -11.35
CA VAL A 516 -36.85 15.03 -12.29
C VAL A 516 -36.88 16.56 -12.30
N ILE A 517 -36.86 17.14 -13.49
CA ILE A 517 -37.06 18.57 -13.74
C ILE A 517 -38.42 18.81 -14.36
N ILE A 518 -39.27 19.61 -13.70
CA ILE A 518 -40.56 20.06 -14.22
C ILE A 518 -40.38 21.36 -15.01
N VAL A 519 -40.69 21.30 -16.31
CA VAL A 519 -40.61 22.43 -17.24
C VAL A 519 -42.03 22.94 -17.55
N PRO A 520 -42.42 24.11 -17.03
CA PRO A 520 -43.76 24.64 -17.19
C PRO A 520 -44.05 25.14 -18.61
N GLY A 521 -45.33 25.38 -18.89
CA GLY A 521 -45.80 25.97 -20.14
C GLY A 521 -45.87 27.49 -20.07
N ILE A 522 -46.44 28.09 -21.11
CA ILE A 522 -46.74 29.52 -21.12
C ILE A 522 -47.65 29.89 -19.94
N LEU A 523 -47.36 31.00 -19.25
CA LEU A 523 -48.00 31.42 -18.00
C LEU A 523 -47.74 30.52 -16.77
N GLY A 524 -47.01 29.41 -16.92
CA GLY A 524 -46.68 28.51 -15.81
C GLY A 524 -45.52 28.97 -14.93
N SER A 525 -45.03 30.21 -15.11
CA SER A 525 -43.96 30.78 -14.30
C SER A 525 -44.18 32.27 -14.07
N TRP A 526 -43.90 32.72 -12.85
CA TRP A 526 -44.07 34.10 -12.43
C TRP A 526 -42.84 34.58 -11.68
N ASN A 527 -42.45 35.83 -11.90
CA ASN A 527 -41.39 36.45 -11.10
C ASN A 527 -42.04 37.14 -9.90
N VAL A 528 -41.82 36.60 -8.70
CA VAL A 528 -42.31 37.12 -7.43
C VAL A 528 -41.12 37.66 -6.65
N LEU A 529 -41.09 38.96 -6.40
CA LEU A 529 -40.03 39.63 -5.63
C LEU A 529 -38.60 39.35 -6.15
N GLY A 530 -38.43 39.19 -7.47
CA GLY A 530 -37.15 38.93 -8.11
C GLY A 530 -36.85 37.45 -8.32
N GLN A 531 -37.62 36.53 -7.74
CA GLN A 531 -37.43 35.08 -7.87
C GLN A 531 -38.45 34.49 -8.84
N TRP A 532 -38.01 33.56 -9.70
CA TRP A 532 -38.91 32.83 -10.57
C TRP A 532 -39.51 31.64 -9.83
N GLU A 533 -40.84 31.56 -9.84
CA GLU A 533 -41.61 30.50 -9.16
C GLU A 533 -42.55 29.80 -10.14
N LEU A 534 -42.84 28.53 -9.83
CA LEU A 534 -43.74 27.68 -10.61
C LEU A 534 -45.21 28.02 -10.26
N ASP A 535 -45.85 28.78 -11.14
CA ASP A 535 -47.27 29.20 -11.08
C ASP A 535 -47.91 29.39 -9.68
N PRO A 536 -47.46 30.38 -8.88
CA PRO A 536 -47.96 30.62 -7.53
C PRO A 536 -49.38 31.25 -7.48
N ILE A 537 -50.02 31.49 -8.62
CA ILE A 537 -51.32 32.18 -8.71
C ILE A 537 -52.43 31.21 -9.08
N LEU A 538 -52.22 30.40 -10.12
CA LEU A 538 -53.24 29.46 -10.60
C LEU A 538 -53.05 28.05 -10.04
N ASN A 539 -51.90 27.79 -9.40
CA ASN A 539 -51.59 26.51 -8.75
C ASN A 539 -51.72 25.33 -9.71
N THR A 540 -51.43 25.55 -11.00
CA THR A 540 -51.65 24.55 -12.06
C THR A 540 -50.78 23.31 -11.85
N TYR A 541 -49.62 23.45 -11.20
CA TYR A 541 -48.64 22.38 -11.02
C TYR A 541 -48.68 21.72 -9.65
N ASP A 542 -49.42 22.26 -8.68
CA ASP A 542 -49.39 21.80 -7.27
C ASP A 542 -49.70 20.31 -7.13
N ASN A 543 -50.73 19.82 -7.84
CA ASN A 543 -51.11 18.41 -7.77
C ASN A 543 -50.03 17.48 -8.33
N LEU A 544 -49.34 17.90 -9.40
CA LEU A 544 -48.21 17.15 -9.95
C LEU A 544 -47.02 17.17 -8.97
N TRP A 545 -46.74 18.34 -8.40
CA TRP A 545 -45.66 18.54 -7.44
C TRP A 545 -45.85 17.69 -6.17
N VAL A 546 -47.06 17.63 -5.64
CA VAL A 546 -47.41 16.77 -4.49
C VAL A 546 -47.34 15.30 -4.88
N ALA A 547 -47.87 14.90 -6.04
CA ALA A 547 -47.82 13.51 -6.49
C ALA A 547 -46.38 12.98 -6.66
N MET A 548 -45.44 13.83 -7.10
CA MET A 548 -44.02 13.48 -7.16
C MET A 548 -43.43 13.28 -5.76
N GLN A 549 -43.74 14.14 -4.80
CA GLN A 549 -43.29 13.96 -3.41
C GLN A 549 -43.86 12.69 -2.77
N ASP A 550 -45.15 12.39 -3.02
CA ASP A 550 -45.80 11.16 -2.56
C ASP A 550 -45.17 9.90 -3.21
N ALA A 551 -44.58 10.04 -4.40
CA ALA A 551 -43.81 8.99 -5.07
C ALA A 551 -42.38 8.83 -4.54
N GLY A 552 -41.97 9.65 -3.57
CA GLY A 552 -40.67 9.57 -2.89
C GLY A 552 -39.62 10.57 -3.37
N TYR A 553 -39.96 11.47 -4.28
CA TYR A 553 -39.04 12.52 -4.70
C TYR A 553 -38.89 13.63 -3.63
N VAL A 554 -37.68 14.16 -3.49
CA VAL A 554 -37.35 15.19 -2.49
C VAL A 554 -37.00 16.49 -3.20
N VAL A 555 -37.68 17.57 -2.81
CA VAL A 555 -37.47 18.92 -3.37
C VAL A 555 -36.00 19.32 -3.21
N ASP A 556 -35.43 19.89 -4.28
CA ASP A 556 -34.04 20.34 -4.38
C ASP A 556 -32.98 19.24 -4.22
N GLN A 557 -33.38 17.96 -4.25
CA GLN A 557 -32.46 16.81 -4.29
C GLN A 557 -32.74 15.90 -5.48
N THR A 558 -34.00 15.50 -5.66
CA THR A 558 -34.47 14.67 -6.78
C THR A 558 -35.69 15.25 -7.50
N LEU A 559 -36.34 16.30 -6.97
CA LEU A 559 -37.42 17.03 -7.64
C LEU A 559 -37.06 18.50 -7.79
N PHE A 560 -37.05 18.98 -9.02
CA PHE A 560 -36.65 20.34 -9.36
C PHE A 560 -37.70 21.02 -10.24
N ALA A 561 -37.95 22.30 -9.98
CA ALA A 561 -38.70 23.15 -10.88
C ALA A 561 -37.75 23.94 -11.78
N PHE A 562 -38.15 24.17 -13.03
CA PHE A 562 -37.47 25.09 -13.94
C PHE A 562 -38.41 26.22 -14.37
N PRO A 563 -38.76 27.16 -13.46
CA PRO A 563 -39.54 28.32 -13.85
C PRO A 563 -38.69 29.29 -14.68
N TYR A 564 -39.26 29.84 -15.75
CA TYR A 564 -38.53 30.67 -16.70
C TYR A 564 -39.36 31.83 -17.24
N ASN A 565 -38.70 32.81 -17.84
CA ASN A 565 -39.38 33.89 -18.54
C ASN A 565 -39.96 33.41 -19.88
N TRP A 566 -41.18 32.89 -19.84
CA TRP A 566 -41.91 32.35 -20.99
C TRP A 566 -42.17 33.36 -22.13
N ARG A 567 -41.83 34.64 -21.95
CA ARG A 567 -41.90 35.66 -23.02
C ARG A 567 -40.69 35.64 -23.96
N LEU A 568 -39.60 34.99 -23.56
CA LEU A 568 -38.37 34.87 -24.36
C LEU A 568 -38.47 33.69 -25.35
N SER A 569 -37.53 33.62 -26.30
CA SER A 569 -37.54 32.54 -27.29
C SER A 569 -37.27 31.19 -26.65
N ASN A 570 -37.86 30.12 -27.23
CA ASN A 570 -37.61 28.75 -26.78
C ASN A 570 -36.13 28.36 -26.93
N THR A 571 -35.43 28.88 -27.95
CA THR A 571 -34.00 28.63 -28.16
C THR A 571 -33.12 29.24 -27.08
N TYR A 572 -33.44 30.47 -26.63
CA TYR A 572 -32.75 31.11 -25.52
C TYR A 572 -33.01 30.36 -24.22
N THR A 573 -34.27 30.00 -23.97
CA THR A 573 -34.68 29.28 -22.77
C THR A 573 -34.09 27.86 -22.72
N ALA A 574 -33.88 27.21 -23.87
CA ALA A 574 -33.23 25.91 -23.95
C ALA A 574 -31.78 25.94 -23.43
N GLY A 575 -31.05 27.05 -23.64
CA GLY A 575 -29.73 27.24 -23.03
C GLY A 575 -29.82 27.30 -21.50
N LEU A 576 -30.81 28.00 -20.96
CA LEU A 576 -31.05 28.03 -19.50
C LEU A 576 -31.47 26.67 -18.94
N LEU A 577 -32.20 25.87 -19.72
CA LEU A 577 -32.56 24.51 -19.34
C LEU A 577 -31.32 23.63 -19.25
N LYS A 578 -30.38 23.76 -20.20
CA LYS A 578 -29.07 23.09 -20.11
C LYS A 578 -28.35 23.44 -18.81
N ASP A 579 -28.26 24.73 -18.49
CA ASP A 579 -27.61 25.19 -17.24
C ASP A 579 -28.29 24.59 -16.00
N LYS A 580 -29.62 24.47 -16.01
CA LYS A 580 -30.37 23.82 -14.92
C LYS A 580 -30.08 22.32 -14.84
N ILE A 581 -29.96 21.62 -15.96
CA ILE A 581 -29.59 20.20 -15.99
C ILE A 581 -28.18 20.03 -15.42
N ASP A 582 -27.23 20.90 -15.77
CA ASP A 582 -25.87 20.89 -15.22
C ASP A 582 -25.85 21.14 -13.71
N GLU A 583 -26.66 22.10 -13.23
CA GLU A 583 -26.86 22.36 -11.79
C GLU A 583 -27.37 21.10 -11.07
N VAL A 584 -28.43 20.47 -11.61
CA VAL A 584 -29.05 19.28 -11.02
C VAL A 584 -28.07 18.11 -11.01
N LYS A 585 -27.37 17.84 -12.12
CA LYS A 585 -26.29 16.83 -12.20
C LYS A 585 -25.22 17.06 -11.13
N GLY A 586 -24.87 18.32 -10.86
CA GLY A 586 -23.96 18.71 -9.78
C GLY A 586 -24.48 18.40 -8.37
N ILE A 587 -25.79 18.51 -8.14
CA ILE A 587 -26.44 18.22 -6.84
C ILE A 587 -26.55 16.70 -6.60
N CYS A 588 -27.05 15.95 -7.58
CA CYS A 588 -27.27 14.50 -7.45
C CYS A 588 -25.99 13.66 -7.64
N GLY A 589 -24.94 14.22 -8.25
CA GLY A 589 -23.77 13.45 -8.70
C GLY A 589 -24.09 12.45 -9.82
N CYS A 590 -25.20 12.65 -10.53
CA CYS A 590 -25.73 11.76 -11.55
C CYS A 590 -25.37 12.23 -12.96
N HIS A 591 -25.47 11.32 -13.93
CA HIS A 591 -25.09 11.60 -15.33
C HIS A 591 -26.25 12.04 -16.21
N LYS A 592 -27.49 11.77 -15.78
CA LYS A 592 -28.69 12.10 -16.53
C LYS A 592 -29.82 12.53 -15.60
N VAL A 593 -30.79 13.25 -16.16
CA VAL A 593 -32.01 13.68 -15.48
C VAL A 593 -33.24 13.28 -16.29
N ASP A 594 -34.39 13.23 -15.64
CA ASP A 594 -35.69 13.11 -16.29
C ASP A 594 -36.34 14.49 -16.44
N ILE A 595 -37.04 14.71 -17.55
CA ILE A 595 -37.76 15.96 -17.81
C ILE A 595 -39.25 15.70 -18.01
N VAL A 596 -40.07 16.41 -17.23
CA VAL A 596 -41.52 16.48 -17.43
C VAL A 596 -41.88 17.86 -17.95
N ALA A 597 -42.21 17.96 -19.24
CA ALA A 597 -42.42 19.23 -19.91
C ALA A 597 -43.89 19.42 -20.33
N HIS A 598 -44.49 20.52 -19.88
CA HIS A 598 -45.89 20.86 -20.17
C HIS A 598 -46.01 21.94 -21.25
N SER A 599 -46.91 21.75 -22.21
CA SER A 599 -47.30 22.75 -23.22
C SER A 599 -46.07 23.36 -23.91
N MET A 600 -45.91 24.68 -23.88
CA MET A 600 -44.75 25.36 -24.48
C MET A 600 -43.41 24.92 -23.89
N GLY A 601 -43.36 24.46 -22.63
CA GLY A 601 -42.16 23.92 -22.01
C GLY A 601 -41.59 22.71 -22.75
N GLY A 602 -42.45 21.90 -23.39
CA GLY A 602 -41.98 20.81 -24.24
C GLY A 602 -41.27 21.29 -25.51
N LEU A 603 -41.59 22.49 -26.00
CA LEU A 603 -40.84 23.10 -27.11
C LEU A 603 -39.48 23.63 -26.65
N VAL A 604 -39.35 24.05 -25.39
CA VAL A 604 -38.05 24.40 -24.78
C VAL A 604 -37.17 23.16 -24.68
N ALA A 605 -37.69 22.06 -24.11
CA ALA A 605 -36.96 20.81 -24.01
C ALA A 605 -36.57 20.25 -25.39
N ARG A 606 -37.45 20.31 -26.38
CA ARG A 606 -37.11 19.94 -27.77
C ARG A 606 -36.06 20.86 -28.38
N ALA A 607 -36.14 22.16 -28.17
CA ALA A 607 -35.12 23.08 -28.68
C ALA A 607 -33.74 22.75 -28.08
N TYR A 608 -33.67 22.31 -26.82
CA TYR A 608 -32.42 21.82 -26.24
C TYR A 608 -31.92 20.55 -26.94
N VAL A 609 -32.77 19.53 -27.07
CA VAL A 609 -32.36 18.23 -27.65
C VAL A 609 -32.10 18.29 -29.16
N GLU A 610 -32.83 19.13 -29.90
CA GLU A 610 -32.81 19.13 -31.39
C GLU A 610 -31.94 20.23 -32.01
N LEU A 611 -31.72 21.37 -31.32
CA LEU A 611 -31.10 22.57 -31.91
C LEU A 611 -29.78 22.97 -31.27
N LEU A 612 -29.45 22.45 -30.09
CA LEU A 612 -28.19 22.68 -29.41
C LEU A 612 -27.30 21.43 -29.49
N ASP A 613 -26.04 21.54 -29.06
CA ASP A 613 -25.12 20.40 -28.93
C ASP A 613 -25.57 19.53 -27.73
N TYR A 614 -26.61 18.71 -27.95
CA TYR A 614 -27.21 17.87 -26.91
C TYR A 614 -26.17 16.90 -26.31
N GLU A 615 -26.05 16.91 -24.98
CA GLU A 615 -24.99 16.20 -24.26
C GLU A 615 -25.35 14.75 -23.87
N ASN A 616 -26.51 14.24 -24.32
CA ASN A 616 -27.04 12.93 -23.94
C ASN A 616 -27.26 12.78 -22.42
N ASP A 617 -27.73 13.87 -21.80
CA ASP A 617 -27.87 14.05 -20.36
C ASP A 617 -29.33 14.07 -19.88
N ILE A 618 -30.28 13.77 -20.77
CA ILE A 618 -31.67 13.46 -20.41
C ILE A 618 -31.89 11.96 -20.58
N ASP A 619 -32.37 11.27 -19.54
CA ASP A 619 -32.73 9.85 -19.62
C ASP A 619 -34.13 9.66 -20.20
N GLN A 620 -35.14 10.32 -19.62
CA GLN A 620 -36.49 10.38 -20.17
C GLN A 620 -37.01 11.81 -20.38
N LEU A 621 -37.68 12.03 -21.50
CA LEU A 621 -38.39 13.27 -21.81
C LEU A 621 -39.88 13.02 -21.99
N ILE A 622 -40.67 13.47 -21.03
CA ILE A 622 -42.11 13.24 -20.93
C ILE A 622 -42.85 14.52 -21.35
N PHE A 623 -43.69 14.41 -22.38
CA PHE A 623 -44.46 15.54 -22.92
C PHE A 623 -45.91 15.53 -22.47
N LEU A 624 -46.36 16.65 -21.90
CA LEU A 624 -47.75 16.87 -21.49
C LEU A 624 -48.37 17.98 -22.35
N GLY A 625 -49.20 17.63 -23.33
CA GLY A 625 -49.98 18.61 -24.12
C GLY A 625 -49.13 19.59 -24.96
N VAL A 626 -47.98 19.14 -25.48
CA VAL A 626 -47.00 20.01 -26.16
C VAL A 626 -47.46 20.35 -27.59
N PRO A 627 -47.52 21.64 -27.98
CA PRO A 627 -47.94 22.05 -29.32
C PRO A 627 -46.77 21.90 -30.32
N HIS A 628 -46.38 20.67 -30.65
CA HIS A 628 -45.22 20.36 -31.51
C HIS A 628 -45.21 21.08 -32.87
N LYS A 629 -46.39 21.47 -33.38
CA LYS A 629 -46.58 22.19 -34.65
C LYS A 629 -47.17 23.59 -34.47
N GLY A 630 -47.10 24.14 -33.26
CA GLY A 630 -47.80 25.36 -32.87
C GLY A 630 -49.28 25.12 -32.53
N ALA A 631 -49.97 26.18 -32.12
CA ALA A 631 -51.38 26.17 -31.76
C ALA A 631 -52.15 27.18 -32.61
N THR A 632 -53.24 26.75 -33.24
CA THR A 632 -54.09 27.61 -34.09
C THR A 632 -54.75 28.73 -33.29
N SER A 633 -55.03 28.50 -32.00
CA SER A 633 -55.53 29.51 -31.07
C SER A 633 -54.62 30.73 -30.93
N SER A 634 -53.30 30.55 -31.06
CA SER A 634 -52.33 31.67 -31.01
C SER A 634 -52.55 32.70 -32.13
N TYR A 635 -53.01 32.25 -33.29
CA TYR A 635 -53.36 33.14 -34.41
C TYR A 635 -54.59 34.00 -34.08
N CYS A 636 -55.60 33.44 -33.42
CA CYS A 636 -56.79 34.19 -32.99
C CYS A 636 -56.44 35.29 -31.98
N PHE A 637 -55.48 35.06 -31.08
CA PHE A 637 -55.01 36.09 -30.14
C PHE A 637 -54.30 37.25 -30.86
N LEU A 638 -53.50 36.96 -31.88
CA LEU A 638 -52.83 37.98 -32.70
C LEU A 638 -53.82 38.85 -33.48
N VAL A 639 -54.87 38.25 -34.06
CA VAL A 639 -55.86 38.96 -34.87
C VAL A 639 -56.82 39.79 -34.00
N ASN A 640 -57.13 39.36 -32.78
CA ASN A 640 -58.03 40.08 -31.86
C ASN A 640 -57.32 41.14 -30.98
N SER A 641 -55.99 41.26 -31.09
CA SER A 641 -55.19 42.23 -30.31
C SER A 641 -54.60 43.37 -31.16
N LEU A 642 -54.93 43.40 -32.46
CA LEU A 642 -54.74 44.53 -33.38
C LEU A 642 -56.07 45.26 -33.53
#